data_AF-A1CGV4-F1
#
_entry.id   AF-A1CGV4-F1
#
_cell.length_a   1.000
_cell.length_b   1.000
_cell.length_c   1.000
_cell.angle_alpha   90.00
_cell.angle_beta   90.00
_cell.angle_gamma   90.00
#
_symmetry.space_group_name_H-M   'P 1'
#
loop_
_entity.id
_entity.type
_entity.pdbx_description
1 polymer ?
#
loop_
_entity_poly.entity_id
_entity_poly.type
_entity_poly.pdbx_seq_one_letter_code
_entity_poly.pdbx_strand_id
1 'polypeptide(L)'
;MQTAIHQPMAMTLVADTTITTPTTSTTASSPRVSSQPVPQDGPAEVEQAVVIVYGPGQDAIVHVVAEVLGRPWTTEKTSLATHVRGSSAMVVGVLGADLAHSLDACGDEAVSLSSPTPRIVINTHCVDDGSFPDETLTERCDYEFLYSHSPFLRRDLTRFLALVLGQTRPHEDLRTKTRTNFISTTFLDVHAALPNLDILSVGSDAVEIRVDLLVEPSPPGAVPSSVPSLRYVGRQLMLLRQHTELPIIFTTRCTRENGKFPMDDPALFYRYLRRAIQWGCEYIDVELWLPEAIRRRLAEQKGHSVIMSAFHDFSGQWRWTSAEAARIFAESARYADIVKMIAMVDTIEANYELEYFRSTVTRGGGGGGGGRNDATPLLSAVNMGQLGQLSRALNTVFSPITHPLLPMIAAPGQLTAAEINEAMHIMGALPKRDLYAIGPSRATPQSMFMEKCFNELSLPHTLTSIDRGPPGSIESLLRQPRFGGAAVHPPLASATVAAWTCPATIVSEAARAIGLVDTIAVVRGEPGGRATLVGENASWKGIRATLTRDYVPSAYRGRAAIILAGSESEASAALYALRSLGVGAIYTVGFRACGPLAAGLEPFTSLQSVQRVEQPFVMVSALPPEKSLLVQPLLRHYRTTGRTSPAAATCGKVYLDLTGAGARKGDPVGVAVGAGWTAYGIEEVTAWTTVETLRLLVGQNVPFDFVRMASGRIYLP
;
A
#
# COMPACT_ATOMS: atom_id res chain seq x y z
N MET A 1 53.79 -23.75 -43.82
CA MET A 1 54.72 -24.90 -43.75
C MET A 1 54.34 -25.75 -42.53
N GLN A 2 54.58 -27.06 -42.59
CA GLN A 2 54.80 -28.04 -41.48
C GLN A 2 54.11 -27.77 -40.12
N THR A 3 53.10 -28.56 -39.69
CA THR A 3 53.17 -29.91 -39.04
C THR A 3 53.87 -29.91 -37.66
N ALA A 4 53.48 -30.71 -36.66
CA ALA A 4 52.72 -31.96 -36.69
C ALA A 4 51.81 -32.19 -35.44
N ILE A 5 51.12 -33.34 -35.42
CA ILE A 5 50.31 -33.88 -34.33
C ILE A 5 51.12 -34.94 -33.56
N HIS A 6 51.01 -35.06 -32.23
CA HIS A 6 50.93 -36.38 -31.55
C HIS A 6 50.56 -36.34 -30.05
N GLN A 7 49.67 -37.25 -29.66
CA GLN A 7 49.50 -37.86 -28.31
C GLN A 7 50.10 -39.31 -28.36
N PRO A 8 50.06 -40.17 -27.32
CA PRO A 8 49.62 -40.03 -25.91
C PRO A 8 50.65 -40.57 -24.87
N MET A 9 50.29 -40.58 -23.58
CA MET A 9 50.16 -41.77 -22.69
C MET A 9 50.22 -41.38 -21.20
N ALA A 10 49.87 -42.31 -20.30
CA ALA A 10 49.64 -42.06 -18.88
C ALA A 10 50.37 -43.06 -17.97
N MET A 11 50.59 -42.69 -16.71
CA MET A 11 50.65 -43.62 -15.57
C MET A 11 50.37 -42.90 -14.24
N THR A 12 50.12 -43.68 -13.18
CA THR A 12 49.62 -43.24 -11.87
C THR A 12 50.44 -43.92 -10.75
N LEU A 13 50.32 -43.44 -9.49
CA LEU A 13 50.97 -43.94 -8.26
C LEU A 13 52.44 -43.44 -8.13
N VAL A 14 53.06 -43.33 -6.94
CA VAL A 14 52.75 -43.80 -5.57
C VAL A 14 52.82 -42.62 -4.56
N ALA A 15 52.42 -42.82 -3.30
CA ALA A 15 52.35 -41.81 -2.22
C ALA A 15 53.50 -41.91 -1.18
N ASP A 16 53.45 -41.00 -0.18
CA ASP A 16 53.98 -41.12 1.20
C ASP A 16 55.53 -41.10 1.42
N THR A 17 56.08 -40.69 2.59
CA THR A 17 55.49 -40.24 3.88
C THR A 17 56.43 -39.32 4.71
N THR A 18 55.86 -38.52 5.64
CA THR A 18 56.51 -37.91 6.85
C THR A 18 57.67 -36.90 6.63
N ILE A 19 58.09 -36.02 7.57
CA ILE A 19 57.85 -35.76 9.02
C ILE A 19 57.93 -34.21 9.23
N THR A 20 57.54 -33.51 10.32
CA THR A 20 57.03 -33.78 11.69
C THR A 20 56.10 -32.64 12.15
N THR A 21 55.30 -32.82 13.22
CA THR A 21 54.58 -31.75 13.96
C THR A 21 55.43 -31.06 15.04
N PRO A 22 55.00 -29.91 15.58
CA PRO A 22 54.35 -29.96 16.90
C PRO A 22 53.03 -29.16 17.03
N THR A 23 52.24 -29.54 18.02
CA THR A 23 50.89 -29.00 18.32
C THR A 23 50.89 -27.82 19.29
N THR A 24 50.00 -26.86 19.07
CA THR A 24 49.25 -26.17 20.15
C THR A 24 47.77 -26.11 19.77
N SER A 25 46.88 -26.22 20.77
CA SER A 25 45.45 -26.45 20.56
C SER A 25 44.57 -25.35 21.16
N THR A 26 43.75 -24.73 20.33
CA THR A 26 42.61 -23.90 20.74
C THR A 26 41.40 -24.21 19.86
N THR A 27 40.34 -24.74 20.47
CA THR A 27 39.13 -25.19 19.77
C THR A 27 38.22 -24.01 19.45
N ALA A 28 38.29 -23.49 18.23
CA ALA A 28 37.29 -22.57 17.69
C ALA A 28 36.14 -23.36 17.05
N SER A 29 34.93 -23.21 17.56
CA SER A 29 33.72 -23.83 17.01
C SER A 29 33.25 -23.09 15.75
N SER A 30 33.21 -23.79 14.60
CA SER A 30 32.62 -23.24 13.38
C SER A 30 31.14 -22.90 13.60
N PRO A 31 30.69 -21.65 13.41
CA PRO A 31 29.29 -21.32 13.52
C PRO A 31 28.51 -21.99 12.38
N ARG A 32 27.46 -22.75 12.73
CA ARG A 32 26.48 -23.22 11.73
C ARG A 32 25.86 -22.00 11.05
N VAL A 33 25.86 -21.97 9.72
CA VAL A 33 25.07 -21.00 8.96
C VAL A 33 23.60 -21.33 9.20
N SER A 34 22.97 -20.54 10.07
CA SER A 34 21.53 -20.62 10.30
C SER A 34 20.80 -20.00 9.11
N SER A 35 20.11 -20.82 8.33
CA SER A 35 19.18 -20.35 7.31
C SER A 35 17.95 -19.76 7.99
N GLN A 36 18.00 -18.45 8.31
CA GLN A 36 16.81 -17.73 8.77
C GLN A 36 15.76 -17.73 7.65
N PRO A 37 14.47 -17.92 7.99
CA PRO A 37 13.40 -17.99 7.00
C PRO A 37 13.10 -16.62 6.39
N VAL A 38 12.52 -16.66 5.19
CA VAL A 38 11.70 -15.58 4.59
C VAL A 38 10.67 -15.08 5.62
N PRO A 39 10.27 -13.80 5.62
CA PRO A 39 9.36 -13.21 6.62
C PRO A 39 8.19 -14.12 6.98
N GLN A 40 8.10 -14.47 8.27
CA GLN A 40 7.15 -15.47 8.78
C GLN A 40 5.70 -14.96 8.75
N ASP A 41 5.51 -13.63 8.82
CA ASP A 41 4.22 -12.96 8.70
C ASP A 41 3.79 -12.82 7.23
N GLY A 42 3.44 -13.96 6.61
CA GLY A 42 2.63 -13.96 5.39
C GLY A 42 1.25 -13.33 5.63
N PRO A 43 0.52 -12.91 4.57
CA PRO A 43 -0.75 -12.20 4.73
C PRO A 43 -1.74 -12.96 5.61
N ALA A 44 -2.39 -12.24 6.53
CA ALA A 44 -3.18 -12.80 7.62
C ALA A 44 -4.21 -13.84 7.14
N GLU A 45 -4.36 -14.92 7.92
CA GLU A 45 -5.25 -16.04 7.62
C GLU A 45 -6.71 -15.65 7.91
N VAL A 46 -7.37 -15.07 6.91
CA VAL A 46 -8.80 -14.70 7.01
C VAL A 46 -9.67 -15.97 6.88
N GLU A 47 -9.73 -16.79 7.93
CA GLU A 47 -10.67 -17.92 8.08
C GLU A 47 -12.14 -17.48 8.29
N GLN A 48 -12.44 -16.25 7.89
CA GLN A 48 -13.72 -15.59 8.06
C GLN A 48 -14.54 -15.73 6.77
N ALA A 49 -15.76 -16.26 6.90
CA ALA A 49 -16.69 -16.36 5.78
C ALA A 49 -17.18 -14.96 5.37
N VAL A 50 -17.22 -14.67 4.07
CA VAL A 50 -17.66 -13.36 3.55
C VAL A 50 -19.06 -13.49 2.98
N VAL A 51 -20.03 -12.85 3.61
CA VAL A 51 -21.43 -12.80 3.18
C VAL A 51 -21.64 -11.53 2.37
N ILE A 52 -22.05 -11.68 1.11
CA ILE A 52 -22.33 -10.59 0.18
C ILE A 52 -23.83 -10.46 0.02
N VAL A 53 -24.38 -9.37 0.54
CA VAL A 53 -25.80 -9.03 0.39
C VAL A 53 -25.95 -8.23 -0.90
N TYR A 54 -26.90 -8.61 -1.76
CA TYR A 54 -27.09 -7.98 -3.07
C TYR A 54 -28.58 -7.71 -3.39
N GLY A 55 -28.81 -6.72 -4.27
CA GLY A 55 -30.15 -6.38 -4.78
C GLY A 55 -30.64 -7.30 -5.91
N PRO A 56 -31.95 -7.35 -6.21
CA PRO A 56 -32.49 -8.19 -7.28
C PRO A 56 -31.77 -7.97 -8.64
N GLY A 57 -31.24 -9.05 -9.23
CA GLY A 57 -30.48 -8.99 -10.49
C GLY A 57 -29.04 -8.48 -10.37
N GLN A 58 -28.53 -8.24 -9.16
CA GLN A 58 -27.15 -7.79 -8.91
C GLN A 58 -26.19 -8.93 -8.48
N ASP A 59 -26.61 -10.20 -8.58
CA ASP A 59 -25.87 -11.38 -8.09
C ASP A 59 -24.46 -11.57 -8.67
N ALA A 60 -24.18 -10.97 -9.84
CA ALA A 60 -22.86 -10.95 -10.45
C ALA A 60 -21.74 -10.41 -9.52
N ILE A 61 -22.07 -9.50 -8.59
CA ILE A 61 -21.09 -8.95 -7.62
C ILE A 61 -20.49 -10.04 -6.71
N VAL A 62 -21.25 -11.10 -6.41
CA VAL A 62 -20.80 -12.24 -5.59
C VAL A 62 -19.64 -12.97 -6.27
N HIS A 63 -19.74 -13.17 -7.59
CA HIS A 63 -18.66 -13.76 -8.38
C HIS A 63 -17.42 -12.85 -8.42
N VAL A 64 -17.61 -11.53 -8.58
CA VAL A 64 -16.47 -10.58 -8.66
C VAL A 64 -15.73 -10.49 -7.32
N VAL A 65 -16.45 -10.48 -6.19
CA VAL A 65 -15.85 -10.61 -4.85
C VAL A 65 -15.08 -11.92 -4.73
N ALA A 66 -15.66 -13.05 -5.14
CA ALA A 66 -15.00 -14.35 -5.07
C ALA A 66 -13.73 -14.42 -5.94
N GLU A 67 -13.73 -13.76 -7.10
CA GLU A 67 -12.55 -13.62 -7.94
C GLU A 67 -11.45 -12.79 -7.26
N VAL A 68 -11.78 -11.60 -6.75
CA VAL A 68 -10.85 -10.69 -6.06
C VAL A 68 -10.26 -11.30 -4.79
N LEU A 69 -11.05 -12.11 -4.06
CA LEU A 69 -10.61 -12.86 -2.88
C LEU A 69 -9.88 -14.17 -3.19
N GLY A 70 -9.90 -14.65 -4.44
CA GLY A 70 -9.38 -15.96 -4.82
C GLY A 70 -10.09 -17.12 -4.15
N ARG A 71 -11.42 -17.06 -3.99
CA ARG A 71 -12.25 -17.99 -3.20
C ARG A 71 -13.30 -18.73 -4.05
N PRO A 72 -13.82 -19.89 -3.60
CA PRO A 72 -15.04 -20.47 -4.14
C PRO A 72 -16.27 -19.66 -3.67
N TRP A 73 -17.39 -19.79 -4.37
CA TRP A 73 -18.61 -19.07 -4.04
C TRP A 73 -19.90 -19.87 -4.23
N THR A 74 -20.96 -19.40 -3.59
CA THR A 74 -22.32 -19.90 -3.76
C THR A 74 -23.32 -18.75 -3.62
N THR A 75 -24.53 -18.90 -4.17
CA THR A 75 -25.69 -18.05 -3.88
C THR A 75 -26.77 -18.93 -3.24
N GLU A 76 -27.22 -18.56 -2.04
CA GLU A 76 -28.25 -19.35 -1.34
C GLU A 76 -29.65 -19.10 -1.89
N LYS A 77 -30.51 -20.11 -1.74
CA LYS A 77 -31.98 -20.00 -1.86
C LYS A 77 -32.72 -20.53 -0.63
N THR A 78 -31.99 -20.86 0.44
CA THR A 78 -32.53 -21.51 1.65
C THR A 78 -31.60 -21.30 2.84
N SER A 79 -32.09 -20.56 3.84
CA SER A 79 -31.59 -20.36 5.21
C SER A 79 -30.07 -20.37 5.45
N LEU A 80 -29.59 -19.17 5.79
CA LEU A 80 -28.25 -18.77 6.26
C LEU A 80 -27.66 -19.64 7.41
N ALA A 81 -28.48 -20.44 8.10
CA ALA A 81 -28.05 -21.32 9.18
C ALA A 81 -27.46 -22.66 8.69
N THR A 82 -27.67 -23.02 7.41
CA THR A 82 -27.52 -24.40 6.92
C THR A 82 -26.10 -24.69 6.40
N HIS A 83 -25.51 -23.81 5.59
CA HIS A 83 -24.22 -24.06 4.92
C HIS A 83 -22.99 -23.47 5.62
N VAL A 84 -23.16 -22.53 6.54
CA VAL A 84 -22.04 -21.88 7.27
C VAL A 84 -21.22 -22.89 8.11
N ARG A 85 -21.78 -24.08 8.39
CA ARG A 85 -21.06 -25.20 9.02
C ARG A 85 -20.06 -25.94 8.10
N GLY A 86 -20.01 -25.61 6.81
CA GLY A 86 -19.31 -26.40 5.79
C GLY A 86 -17.94 -25.88 5.32
N SER A 87 -17.70 -24.56 5.33
CA SER A 87 -16.39 -23.99 4.93
C SER A 87 -16.18 -22.57 5.45
N SER A 88 -15.06 -22.34 6.13
CA SER A 88 -14.59 -21.02 6.60
C SER A 88 -14.06 -20.11 5.48
N ALA A 89 -13.84 -20.64 4.27
CA ALA A 89 -13.11 -19.96 3.19
C ALA A 89 -13.97 -19.61 1.96
N MET A 90 -15.31 -19.63 2.07
CA MET A 90 -16.25 -19.39 0.96
C MET A 90 -16.80 -17.95 0.95
N VAL A 91 -17.20 -17.46 -0.23
CA VAL A 91 -18.04 -16.28 -0.41
C VAL A 91 -19.49 -16.70 -0.60
N VAL A 92 -20.42 -16.17 0.21
CA VAL A 92 -21.83 -16.56 0.21
C VAL A 92 -22.69 -15.36 -0.20
N GLY A 93 -23.34 -15.46 -1.35
CA GLY A 93 -24.31 -14.46 -1.82
C GLY A 93 -25.69 -14.68 -1.21
N VAL A 94 -26.32 -13.59 -0.73
CA VAL A 94 -27.65 -13.57 -0.13
C VAL A 94 -28.45 -12.38 -0.69
N LEU A 95 -29.72 -12.59 -1.03
CA LEU A 95 -30.61 -11.50 -1.46
C LEU A 95 -31.01 -10.64 -0.25
N GLY A 96 -30.99 -9.31 -0.39
CA GLY A 96 -31.28 -8.39 0.73
C GLY A 96 -32.60 -8.63 1.46
N ALA A 97 -33.67 -9.00 0.73
CA ALA A 97 -34.97 -9.34 1.32
C ALA A 97 -34.91 -10.61 2.18
N ASP A 98 -34.20 -11.64 1.74
CA ASP A 98 -34.08 -12.91 2.46
C ASP A 98 -33.29 -12.73 3.77
N LEU A 99 -32.29 -11.84 3.76
CA LEU A 99 -31.54 -11.47 4.97
C LEU A 99 -32.41 -10.66 5.95
N ALA A 100 -33.17 -9.67 5.47
CA ALA A 100 -34.09 -8.90 6.31
C ALA A 100 -35.09 -9.81 7.04
N HIS A 101 -35.79 -10.68 6.29
CA HIS A 101 -36.71 -11.67 6.84
C HIS A 101 -36.02 -12.65 7.82
N SER A 102 -34.78 -13.07 7.54
CA SER A 102 -34.02 -13.97 8.43
C SER A 102 -33.64 -13.30 9.75
N LEU A 103 -33.40 -11.98 9.76
CA LEU A 103 -33.06 -11.22 10.96
C LEU A 103 -34.30 -10.89 11.79
N ASP A 104 -35.40 -10.47 11.15
CA ASP A 104 -36.67 -10.17 11.83
C ASP A 104 -37.29 -11.42 12.47
N ALA A 105 -37.14 -12.60 11.84
CA ALA A 105 -37.58 -13.88 12.39
C ALA A 105 -36.75 -14.37 13.60
N CYS A 106 -35.59 -13.76 13.86
CA CYS A 106 -34.72 -14.11 14.99
C CYS A 106 -35.05 -13.30 16.26
N GLY A 107 -35.55 -12.08 16.12
CA GLY A 107 -35.81 -11.14 17.22
C GLY A 107 -34.56 -10.47 17.78
N ASP A 108 -34.75 -9.38 18.54
CA ASP A 108 -33.66 -8.48 18.98
C ASP A 108 -32.58 -9.14 19.86
N GLU A 109 -32.89 -10.23 20.58
CA GLU A 109 -31.88 -10.96 21.37
C GLU A 109 -30.95 -11.86 20.53
N ALA A 110 -31.25 -12.08 19.25
CA ALA A 110 -30.57 -13.08 18.41
C ALA A 110 -29.68 -12.51 17.28
N VAL A 111 -29.33 -11.22 17.33
CA VAL A 111 -28.26 -10.62 16.50
C VAL A 111 -26.92 -10.49 17.27
N SER A 112 -26.82 -11.15 18.44
CA SER A 112 -25.54 -11.79 18.77
C SER A 112 -25.32 -12.93 17.78
N LEU A 113 -24.52 -12.66 16.73
CA LEU A 113 -24.23 -13.51 15.56
C LEU A 113 -23.39 -14.76 15.93
N SER A 114 -23.82 -15.47 16.97
CA SER A 114 -23.14 -16.49 17.78
C SER A 114 -23.00 -17.86 17.10
N SER A 115 -22.80 -17.86 15.77
CA SER A 115 -22.11 -18.98 15.14
C SER A 115 -20.68 -19.06 15.69
N PRO A 116 -20.14 -20.24 16.02
CA PRO A 116 -18.73 -20.38 16.40
C PRO A 116 -17.74 -20.07 15.26
N THR A 117 -18.25 -19.85 14.04
CA THR A 117 -17.49 -19.39 12.87
C THR A 117 -17.53 -17.87 12.78
N PRO A 118 -16.38 -17.16 12.74
CA PRO A 118 -16.38 -15.74 12.41
C PRO A 118 -16.90 -15.53 10.98
N ARG A 119 -17.67 -14.45 10.76
CA ARG A 119 -18.09 -13.99 9.42
C ARG A 119 -18.05 -12.47 9.32
N ILE A 120 -18.07 -11.94 8.10
CA ILE A 120 -18.25 -10.52 7.78
C ILE A 120 -19.39 -10.39 6.77
N VAL A 121 -20.31 -9.47 7.02
CA VAL A 121 -21.48 -9.18 6.18
C VAL A 121 -21.30 -7.82 5.50
N ILE A 122 -21.29 -7.83 4.17
CA ILE A 122 -21.09 -6.65 3.34
C ILE A 122 -22.36 -6.41 2.51
N ASN A 123 -23.00 -5.26 2.70
CA ASN A 123 -24.10 -4.84 1.82
C ASN A 123 -23.52 -4.28 0.53
N THR A 124 -23.88 -4.83 -0.63
CA THR A 124 -23.34 -4.41 -1.93
C THR A 124 -24.44 -3.87 -2.83
N HIS A 125 -24.16 -2.75 -3.51
CA HIS A 125 -25.20 -2.02 -4.23
C HIS A 125 -24.66 -1.26 -5.45
N CYS A 126 -25.26 -1.52 -6.62
CA CYS A 126 -24.99 -0.77 -7.83
C CYS A 126 -25.73 0.58 -7.81
N VAL A 127 -25.03 1.71 -7.96
CA VAL A 127 -25.62 3.06 -7.85
C VAL A 127 -26.22 3.60 -9.17
N ASP A 128 -26.04 2.87 -10.27
CA ASP A 128 -26.31 3.33 -11.64
C ASP A 128 -27.80 3.50 -11.96
N ASP A 129 -28.69 2.74 -11.31
CA ASP A 129 -30.14 2.81 -11.49
C ASP A 129 -30.80 4.01 -10.79
N GLY A 130 -30.01 4.81 -10.06
CA GLY A 130 -30.50 5.94 -9.29
C GLY A 130 -31.15 5.56 -7.95
N SER A 131 -31.08 4.30 -7.51
CA SER A 131 -31.49 3.87 -6.17
C SER A 131 -30.37 4.09 -5.13
N PHE A 132 -30.56 3.56 -3.92
CA PHE A 132 -29.60 3.58 -2.81
C PHE A 132 -29.93 2.41 -1.86
N PRO A 133 -28.98 1.88 -1.04
CA PRO A 133 -29.28 0.85 -0.05
C PRO A 133 -30.36 1.26 0.96
N ASP A 134 -31.11 0.26 1.42
CA ASP A 134 -31.95 0.39 2.61
C ASP A 134 -31.06 0.65 3.83
N GLU A 135 -31.27 1.78 4.51
CA GLU A 135 -30.45 2.17 5.65
C GLU A 135 -30.59 1.17 6.82
N THR A 136 -31.75 0.55 7.00
CA THR A 136 -31.99 -0.44 8.07
C THR A 136 -31.27 -1.76 7.80
N LEU A 137 -31.16 -2.15 6.53
CA LEU A 137 -30.37 -3.32 6.11
C LEU A 137 -28.88 -3.05 6.31
N THR A 138 -28.39 -1.86 5.94
CA THR A 138 -26.97 -1.51 6.15
C THR A 138 -26.63 -1.35 7.63
N GLU A 139 -27.51 -0.81 8.48
CA GLU A 139 -27.25 -0.73 9.93
C GLU A 139 -27.08 -2.12 10.58
N ARG A 140 -27.65 -3.17 9.99
CA ARG A 140 -27.49 -4.58 10.38
C ARG A 140 -26.28 -5.28 9.73
N CYS A 141 -25.51 -4.60 8.89
CA CYS A 141 -24.31 -5.13 8.22
C CYS A 141 -23.01 -4.54 8.80
N ASP A 142 -21.92 -5.31 8.73
CA ASP A 142 -20.60 -4.84 9.19
C ASP A 142 -20.11 -3.68 8.33
N TYR A 143 -20.27 -3.80 7.00
CA TYR A 143 -19.79 -2.88 5.96
C TYR A 143 -20.79 -2.69 4.81
N GLU A 144 -20.57 -1.64 4.00
CA GLU A 144 -21.33 -1.30 2.78
C GLU A 144 -20.36 -0.98 1.64
N PHE A 145 -20.58 -1.54 0.45
CA PHE A 145 -19.79 -1.29 -0.76
C PHE A 145 -20.69 -0.84 -1.92
N LEU A 146 -20.50 0.42 -2.31
CA LEU A 146 -21.18 1.04 -3.44
C LEU A 146 -20.32 0.87 -4.70
N TYR A 147 -20.93 0.57 -5.84
CA TYR A 147 -20.21 0.42 -7.12
C TYR A 147 -21.04 0.87 -8.32
N SER A 148 -20.37 1.06 -9.46
CA SER A 148 -20.99 1.19 -10.79
C SER A 148 -20.72 -0.05 -11.63
N HIS A 149 -21.67 -0.41 -12.49
CA HIS A 149 -21.57 -1.59 -13.37
C HIS A 149 -20.65 -1.33 -14.58
N SER A 150 -20.62 -0.10 -15.09
CA SER A 150 -19.84 0.25 -16.29
C SER A 150 -19.25 1.67 -16.21
N PRO A 151 -17.93 1.84 -15.96
CA PRO A 151 -16.93 0.80 -15.73
C PRO A 151 -16.99 0.23 -14.29
N PHE A 152 -16.89 -1.09 -14.14
CA PHE A 152 -16.61 -1.71 -12.84
C PHE A 152 -15.10 -1.72 -12.58
N LEU A 153 -14.64 -0.90 -11.63
CA LEU A 153 -13.22 -0.74 -11.33
C LEU A 153 -12.76 -1.72 -10.25
N ARG A 154 -12.27 -2.90 -10.65
CA ARG A 154 -11.88 -3.99 -9.72
C ARG A 154 -10.88 -3.58 -8.64
N ARG A 155 -9.98 -2.62 -8.89
CA ARG A 155 -9.08 -2.03 -7.88
C ARG A 155 -9.80 -1.41 -6.66
N ASP A 156 -10.99 -0.86 -6.87
CA ASP A 156 -11.81 -0.19 -5.86
C ASP A 156 -12.29 -1.20 -4.81
N LEU A 157 -12.96 -2.26 -5.30
CA LEU A 157 -13.36 -3.42 -4.50
C LEU A 157 -12.14 -4.10 -3.85
N THR A 158 -11.02 -4.20 -4.56
CA THR A 158 -9.79 -4.83 -4.03
C THR A 158 -9.25 -4.07 -2.82
N ARG A 159 -9.15 -2.74 -2.89
CA ARG A 159 -8.67 -1.91 -1.77
C ARG A 159 -9.64 -1.91 -0.59
N PHE A 160 -10.94 -1.81 -0.85
CA PHE A 160 -11.97 -1.95 0.17
C PHE A 160 -11.87 -3.32 0.88
N LEU A 161 -11.89 -4.43 0.14
CA LEU A 161 -11.78 -5.79 0.71
C LEU A 161 -10.46 -6.02 1.44
N ALA A 162 -9.34 -5.52 0.92
CA ALA A 162 -8.04 -5.66 1.58
C ALA A 162 -7.99 -4.94 2.94
N LEU A 163 -8.64 -3.78 3.07
CA LEU A 163 -8.74 -3.06 4.33
C LEU A 163 -9.73 -3.73 5.29
N VAL A 164 -10.99 -3.99 4.87
CA VAL A 164 -12.04 -4.49 5.78
C VAL A 164 -11.83 -5.94 6.22
N LEU A 165 -10.97 -6.69 5.52
CA LEU A 165 -10.47 -8.00 5.93
C LEU A 165 -9.06 -7.94 6.59
N GLY A 166 -8.55 -6.74 6.90
CA GLY A 166 -7.33 -6.53 7.69
C GLY A 166 -6.01 -6.91 7.01
N GLN A 167 -6.02 -7.15 5.70
CA GLN A 167 -4.90 -7.64 4.89
C GLN A 167 -3.94 -6.53 4.45
N THR A 168 -4.44 -5.31 4.32
CA THR A 168 -3.63 -4.09 4.17
C THR A 168 -3.87 -3.17 5.36
N ARG A 169 -2.81 -2.49 5.80
CA ARG A 169 -2.87 -1.51 6.90
C ARG A 169 -2.03 -0.29 6.54
N PRO A 170 -2.52 0.60 5.63
CA PRO A 170 -1.70 1.69 5.09
C PRO A 170 -1.12 2.61 6.16
N HIS A 171 -1.75 2.70 7.34
CA HIS A 171 -1.20 3.42 8.47
C HIS A 171 0.14 2.86 8.96
N GLU A 172 0.32 1.55 9.03
CA GLU A 172 1.58 0.95 9.50
C GLU A 172 2.74 1.24 8.54
N ASP A 173 2.51 1.17 7.23
CA ASP A 173 3.49 1.59 6.23
C ASP A 173 3.84 3.08 6.39
N LEU A 174 2.83 3.95 6.55
CA LEU A 174 3.02 5.39 6.70
C LEU A 174 3.67 5.79 8.04
N ARG A 175 3.51 5.02 9.12
CA ARG A 175 4.22 5.20 10.40
C ARG A 175 5.73 5.03 10.27
N THR A 176 6.22 4.32 9.25
CA THR A 176 7.67 4.17 9.01
C THR A 176 8.31 5.40 8.36
N LYS A 177 7.51 6.30 7.79
CA LYS A 177 8.02 7.51 7.13
C LYS A 177 8.49 8.55 8.15
N THR A 178 9.59 9.23 7.83
CA THR A 178 10.08 10.39 8.59
C THR A 178 9.14 11.61 8.52
N ARG A 179 8.23 11.64 7.54
CA ARG A 179 7.22 12.67 7.35
C ARG A 179 6.01 12.13 6.57
N THR A 180 4.82 12.54 6.97
CA THR A 180 3.56 12.29 6.25
C THR A 180 2.77 13.58 6.03
N ASN A 181 2.14 13.70 4.87
CA ASN A 181 1.28 14.82 4.49
C ASN A 181 -0.13 14.32 4.10
N PHE A 182 -1.16 15.16 4.19
CA PHE A 182 -2.44 14.90 3.53
C PHE A 182 -3.02 16.17 2.89
N ILE A 183 -3.67 16.04 1.73
CA ILE A 183 -4.34 17.15 1.06
C ILE A 183 -5.83 17.17 1.41
N SER A 184 -6.31 18.34 1.85
CA SER A 184 -7.74 18.58 2.06
C SER A 184 -8.41 18.90 0.73
N THR A 185 -9.34 18.04 0.29
CA THR A 185 -10.22 18.40 -0.83
C THR A 185 -11.23 19.45 -0.39
N THR A 186 -11.35 20.52 -1.17
CA THR A 186 -12.25 21.67 -0.89
C THR A 186 -13.29 21.90 -1.99
N PHE A 187 -13.50 20.88 -2.82
CA PHE A 187 -14.50 20.89 -3.89
C PHE A 187 -15.90 20.66 -3.31
N LEU A 188 -16.91 21.29 -3.91
CA LEU A 188 -18.32 21.05 -3.57
C LEU A 188 -18.83 19.70 -4.13
N ASP A 189 -18.15 19.17 -5.14
CA ASP A 189 -18.37 17.86 -5.77
C ASP A 189 -17.01 17.31 -6.25
N VAL A 190 -16.71 16.03 -5.96
CA VAL A 190 -15.47 15.33 -6.31
C VAL A 190 -15.26 15.24 -7.83
N HIS A 191 -16.31 15.29 -8.66
CA HIS A 191 -16.19 15.34 -10.12
C HIS A 191 -15.28 16.50 -10.59
N ALA A 192 -15.26 17.62 -9.86
CA ALA A 192 -14.39 18.76 -10.17
C ALA A 192 -12.90 18.51 -9.88
N ALA A 193 -12.57 17.54 -9.01
CA ALA A 193 -11.21 17.15 -8.69
C ALA A 193 -10.59 16.21 -9.73
N LEU A 194 -11.40 15.29 -10.29
CA LEU A 194 -10.93 14.13 -11.06
C LEU A 194 -9.91 14.45 -12.17
N PRO A 195 -10.08 15.49 -13.02
CA PRO A 195 -9.14 15.77 -14.11
C PRO A 195 -7.72 16.13 -13.65
N ASN A 196 -7.56 16.50 -12.37
CA ASN A 196 -6.29 16.92 -11.78
C ASN A 196 -5.93 16.14 -10.51
N LEU A 197 -6.68 15.10 -10.11
CA LEU A 197 -6.52 14.45 -8.80
C LEU A 197 -5.13 13.82 -8.61
N ASP A 198 -4.59 13.22 -9.68
CA ASP A 198 -3.22 12.69 -9.77
C ASP A 198 -2.13 13.77 -9.61
N ILE A 199 -2.43 15.04 -9.95
CA ILE A 199 -1.51 16.18 -9.82
C ILE A 199 -1.65 16.79 -8.42
N LEU A 200 -2.89 17.03 -7.99
CA LEU A 200 -3.26 17.56 -6.66
C LEU A 200 -2.64 16.74 -5.52
N SER A 201 -2.52 15.43 -5.68
CA SER A 201 -2.05 14.51 -4.63
C SER A 201 -0.56 14.17 -4.66
N VAL A 202 0.24 14.81 -5.53
CA VAL A 202 1.71 14.67 -5.52
C VAL A 202 2.29 15.21 -4.21
N GLY A 203 3.15 14.43 -3.55
CA GLY A 203 3.69 14.76 -2.22
C GLY A 203 2.72 14.51 -1.05
N SER A 204 1.53 13.96 -1.32
CA SER A 204 0.53 13.60 -0.31
C SER A 204 0.54 12.10 0.01
N ASP A 205 0.30 11.74 1.27
CA ASP A 205 0.20 10.34 1.72
C ASP A 205 -1.25 9.89 1.98
N ALA A 206 -2.19 10.82 2.06
CA ALA A 206 -3.62 10.58 2.12
C ALA A 206 -4.41 11.72 1.44
N VAL A 207 -5.72 11.53 1.21
CA VAL A 207 -6.65 12.56 0.74
C VAL A 207 -7.78 12.72 1.75
N GLU A 208 -8.01 13.92 2.27
CA GLU A 208 -9.14 14.22 3.13
C GLU A 208 -10.37 14.62 2.29
N ILE A 209 -11.48 13.88 2.45
CA ILE A 209 -12.80 14.26 1.93
C ILE A 209 -13.54 15.08 2.98
N ARG A 210 -13.71 16.38 2.70
CA ARG A 210 -14.44 17.32 3.56
C ARG A 210 -15.94 17.23 3.29
N VAL A 211 -16.59 16.31 4.00
CA VAL A 211 -18.02 16.02 3.87
C VAL A 211 -18.89 17.24 4.19
N ASP A 212 -18.42 18.12 5.06
CA ASP A 212 -19.08 19.40 5.38
C ASP A 212 -18.95 20.46 4.27
N LEU A 213 -18.06 20.28 3.29
CA LEU A 213 -17.93 21.20 2.15
C LEU A 213 -18.70 20.75 0.91
N LEU A 214 -19.05 19.46 0.81
CA LEU A 214 -19.85 18.87 -0.26
C LEU A 214 -21.27 19.46 -0.33
N VAL A 215 -21.79 19.66 -1.54
CA VAL A 215 -23.12 20.24 -1.79
C VAL A 215 -23.93 19.33 -2.71
N GLU A 216 -24.96 18.68 -2.16
CA GLU A 216 -25.86 17.82 -2.93
C GLU A 216 -26.78 18.66 -3.86
N PRO A 217 -26.77 18.42 -5.19
CA PRO A 217 -27.63 19.16 -6.12
C PRO A 217 -29.12 18.96 -5.82
N SER A 218 -29.77 20.01 -5.33
CA SER A 218 -31.19 20.00 -4.95
C SER A 218 -32.10 20.37 -6.15
N PRO A 219 -33.29 19.77 -6.29
CA PRO A 219 -34.26 20.15 -7.33
C PRO A 219 -34.69 21.63 -7.21
N PRO A 220 -35.08 22.29 -8.32
CA PRO A 220 -35.56 23.67 -8.28
C PRO A 220 -36.76 23.84 -7.33
N GLY A 221 -36.61 24.73 -6.33
CA GLY A 221 -37.64 25.00 -5.33
C GLY A 221 -37.62 24.08 -4.10
N ALA A 222 -36.73 23.09 -4.03
CA ALA A 222 -36.47 22.35 -2.79
C ALA A 222 -35.73 23.25 -1.77
N VAL A 223 -36.02 23.08 -0.48
CA VAL A 223 -35.24 23.70 0.60
C VAL A 223 -33.87 23.01 0.68
N PRO A 224 -32.74 23.72 0.57
CA PRO A 224 -31.42 23.11 0.69
C PRO A 224 -31.23 22.47 2.07
N SER A 225 -30.77 21.22 2.10
CA SER A 225 -30.34 20.58 3.33
C SER A 225 -29.08 21.25 3.89
N SER A 226 -28.95 21.33 5.21
CA SER A 226 -27.73 21.81 5.88
C SER A 226 -26.55 20.84 5.76
N VAL A 227 -26.82 19.56 5.47
CA VAL A 227 -25.81 18.52 5.18
C VAL A 227 -26.17 17.73 3.92
N PRO A 228 -25.21 17.32 3.09
CA PRO A 228 -25.45 16.40 1.98
C PRO A 228 -25.84 15.01 2.52
N SER A 229 -26.79 14.33 1.87
CA SER A 229 -27.25 13.02 2.31
C SER A 229 -26.16 11.94 2.25
N LEU A 230 -26.28 10.87 3.06
CA LEU A 230 -25.41 9.70 2.97
C LEU A 230 -25.41 9.08 1.55
N ARG A 231 -26.52 9.21 0.81
CA ARG A 231 -26.64 8.81 -0.59
C ARG A 231 -25.68 9.57 -1.50
N TYR A 232 -25.60 10.89 -1.37
CA TYR A 232 -24.66 11.70 -2.13
C TYR A 232 -23.22 11.48 -1.63
N VAL A 233 -22.98 11.55 -0.32
CA VAL A 233 -21.64 11.37 0.28
C VAL A 233 -21.03 10.00 -0.08
N GLY A 234 -21.82 8.92 -0.07
CA GLY A 234 -21.35 7.59 -0.47
C GLY A 234 -20.93 7.52 -1.94
N ARG A 235 -21.71 8.14 -2.86
CA ARG A 235 -21.36 8.24 -4.28
C ARG A 235 -20.08 9.07 -4.48
N GLN A 236 -19.92 10.17 -3.75
CA GLN A 236 -18.73 11.04 -3.77
C GLN A 236 -17.48 10.32 -3.25
N LEU A 237 -17.62 9.53 -2.17
CA LEU A 237 -16.54 8.71 -1.61
C LEU A 237 -16.12 7.57 -2.54
N MET A 238 -17.09 6.85 -3.12
CA MET A 238 -16.85 5.81 -4.14
C MET A 238 -16.06 6.39 -5.32
N LEU A 239 -16.53 7.52 -5.87
CA LEU A 239 -15.88 8.20 -6.98
C LEU A 239 -14.45 8.65 -6.65
N LEU A 240 -14.20 9.12 -5.43
CA LEU A 240 -12.86 9.46 -4.96
C LEU A 240 -11.95 8.23 -4.89
N ARG A 241 -12.40 7.16 -4.23
CA ARG A 241 -11.64 5.90 -4.05
C ARG A 241 -11.23 5.29 -5.39
N GLN A 242 -12.12 5.35 -6.38
CA GLN A 242 -11.90 4.88 -7.75
C GLN A 242 -10.80 5.62 -8.51
N HIS A 243 -10.46 6.86 -8.12
CA HIS A 243 -9.55 7.75 -8.84
C HIS A 243 -8.28 8.16 -8.06
N THR A 244 -8.06 7.66 -6.83
CA THR A 244 -6.77 7.82 -6.15
C THR A 244 -6.40 6.56 -5.37
N GLU A 245 -5.16 6.09 -5.52
CA GLU A 245 -4.61 4.95 -4.77
C GLU A 245 -4.24 5.31 -3.32
N LEU A 246 -4.43 6.58 -2.91
CA LEU A 246 -4.15 7.03 -1.56
C LEU A 246 -5.25 6.61 -0.55
N PRO A 247 -4.88 6.38 0.72
CA PRO A 247 -5.81 6.32 1.84
C PRO A 247 -6.71 7.55 1.94
N ILE A 248 -7.97 7.36 2.34
CA ILE A 248 -8.95 8.43 2.50
C ILE A 248 -9.14 8.77 3.98
N ILE A 249 -9.13 10.07 4.30
CA ILE A 249 -9.54 10.62 5.60
C ILE A 249 -10.95 11.18 5.44
N PHE A 250 -11.92 10.61 6.14
CA PHE A 250 -13.30 11.10 6.14
C PHE A 250 -13.51 12.14 7.24
N THR A 251 -13.83 13.38 6.87
CA THR A 251 -13.95 14.51 7.79
C THR A 251 -15.31 15.20 7.70
N THR A 252 -16.04 15.20 8.81
CA THR A 252 -17.22 16.05 9.05
C THR A 252 -16.83 17.18 10.01
N ARG A 253 -16.31 18.31 9.50
CA ARG A 253 -15.87 19.43 10.35
C ARG A 253 -17.06 20.26 10.84
N CYS A 254 -17.19 20.47 12.15
CA CYS A 254 -18.32 21.25 12.68
C CYS A 254 -18.20 22.77 12.47
N THR A 255 -19.31 23.48 12.60
CA THR A 255 -19.37 24.95 12.46
C THR A 255 -18.46 25.71 13.44
N ARG A 256 -18.27 25.21 14.68
CA ARG A 256 -17.34 25.81 15.66
C ARG A 256 -15.88 25.66 15.26
N GLU A 257 -15.53 24.57 14.58
CA GLU A 257 -14.18 24.30 14.08
C GLU A 257 -14.00 24.75 12.61
N ASN A 258 -14.75 25.78 12.17
CA ASN A 258 -14.68 26.38 10.83
C ASN A 258 -14.95 25.39 9.67
N GLY A 259 -15.84 24.42 9.91
CA GLY A 259 -16.54 23.67 8.87
C GLY A 259 -17.99 24.13 8.73
N LYS A 260 -18.85 23.28 8.15
CA LYS A 260 -20.30 23.55 8.02
C LYS A 260 -21.21 22.53 8.71
N PHE A 261 -20.69 21.44 9.28
CA PHE A 261 -21.53 20.39 9.85
C PHE A 261 -22.22 20.90 11.14
N PRO A 262 -23.56 20.78 11.28
CA PRO A 262 -24.31 21.39 12.37
C PRO A 262 -24.06 20.65 13.70
N MET A 263 -23.81 21.40 14.78
CA MET A 263 -23.46 20.85 16.09
C MET A 263 -24.65 20.34 16.92
N ASP A 264 -25.88 20.70 16.52
CA ASP A 264 -27.08 20.56 17.35
C ASP A 264 -27.52 19.10 17.55
N ASP A 265 -27.07 18.19 16.68
CA ASP A 265 -27.25 16.74 16.80
C ASP A 265 -25.91 15.97 16.74
N PRO A 266 -25.34 15.56 17.88
CA PRO A 266 -24.17 14.69 17.93
C PRO A 266 -24.41 13.28 17.36
N ALA A 267 -25.66 12.81 17.30
CA ALA A 267 -26.00 11.51 16.72
C ALA A 267 -25.86 11.52 15.19
N LEU A 268 -26.05 12.68 14.55
CA LEU A 268 -25.76 12.89 13.13
C LEU A 268 -24.27 12.67 12.82
N PHE A 269 -23.35 13.19 13.64
CA PHE A 269 -21.92 12.88 13.50
C PHE A 269 -21.65 11.39 13.65
N TYR A 270 -22.21 10.75 14.69
CA TYR A 270 -22.06 9.31 14.88
C TYR A 270 -22.54 8.51 13.65
N ARG A 271 -23.70 8.86 13.08
CA ARG A 271 -24.27 8.23 11.87
C ARG A 271 -23.32 8.32 10.68
N TYR A 272 -22.75 9.50 10.41
CA TYR A 272 -21.85 9.71 9.27
C TYR A 272 -20.49 9.04 9.49
N LEU A 273 -19.92 9.12 10.70
CA LEU A 273 -18.65 8.48 11.05
C LEU A 273 -18.75 6.95 11.10
N ARG A 274 -19.86 6.39 11.61
CA ARG A 274 -20.12 4.94 11.52
C ARG A 274 -20.28 4.49 10.07
N ARG A 275 -20.99 5.25 9.23
CA ARG A 275 -21.14 4.92 7.80
C ARG A 275 -19.80 5.02 7.05
N ALA A 276 -18.90 5.93 7.41
CA ALA A 276 -17.53 5.98 6.89
C ALA A 276 -16.71 4.73 7.22
N ILE A 277 -16.85 4.18 8.44
CA ILE A 277 -16.27 2.87 8.79
C ILE A 277 -16.91 1.76 7.93
N GLN A 278 -18.23 1.78 7.73
CA GLN A 278 -18.92 0.80 6.86
C GLN A 278 -18.45 0.87 5.40
N TRP A 279 -18.16 2.07 4.86
CA TRP A 279 -17.54 2.26 3.54
C TRP A 279 -16.03 1.97 3.51
N GLY A 280 -15.45 1.48 4.61
CA GLY A 280 -14.04 1.12 4.71
C GLY A 280 -13.09 2.30 4.53
N CYS A 281 -13.41 3.50 5.05
CA CYS A 281 -12.45 4.60 5.06
C CYS A 281 -11.21 4.22 5.89
N GLU A 282 -10.01 4.47 5.36
CA GLU A 282 -8.75 4.16 6.05
C GLU A 282 -8.60 5.01 7.32
N TYR A 283 -9.08 6.26 7.31
CA TYR A 283 -9.09 7.16 8.46
C TYR A 283 -10.45 7.85 8.63
N ILE A 284 -10.84 8.10 9.88
CA ILE A 284 -11.96 8.96 10.24
C ILE A 284 -11.51 10.08 11.20
N ASP A 285 -11.98 11.31 10.95
CA ASP A 285 -11.71 12.48 11.79
C ASP A 285 -12.84 12.66 12.81
N VAL A 286 -12.52 12.50 14.10
CA VAL A 286 -13.47 12.43 15.20
C VAL A 286 -13.24 13.58 16.17
N GLU A 287 -14.12 14.58 16.14
CA GLU A 287 -13.94 15.80 16.93
C GLU A 287 -14.08 15.57 18.44
N LEU A 288 -13.17 16.15 19.23
CA LEU A 288 -13.05 15.92 20.67
C LEU A 288 -14.29 16.36 21.48
N TRP A 289 -15.01 17.38 21.00
CA TRP A 289 -16.22 17.87 21.65
C TRP A 289 -17.37 16.84 21.65
N LEU A 290 -17.31 15.83 20.78
CA LEU A 290 -18.32 14.77 20.72
C LEU A 290 -18.38 14.04 22.09
N PRO A 291 -19.60 13.74 22.59
CA PRO A 291 -19.79 13.03 23.85
C PRO A 291 -18.92 11.77 23.96
N GLU A 292 -18.32 11.52 25.13
CA GLU A 292 -17.33 10.44 25.28
C GLU A 292 -17.90 9.07 24.89
N ALA A 293 -19.21 8.83 25.13
CA ALA A 293 -19.90 7.62 24.72
C ALA A 293 -19.91 7.42 23.18
N ILE A 294 -20.00 8.49 22.39
CA ILE A 294 -19.92 8.42 20.92
C ILE A 294 -18.48 8.13 20.48
N ARG A 295 -17.49 8.82 21.05
CA ARG A 295 -16.06 8.60 20.72
C ARG A 295 -15.60 7.19 21.09
N ARG A 296 -16.04 6.69 22.25
CA ARG A 296 -15.80 5.30 22.69
C ARG A 296 -16.46 4.29 21.75
N ARG A 297 -17.75 4.45 21.43
CA ARG A 297 -18.48 3.55 20.52
C ARG A 297 -17.84 3.51 19.13
N LEU A 298 -17.37 4.64 18.60
CA LEU A 298 -16.62 4.67 17.34
C LEU A 298 -15.30 3.89 17.44
N ALA A 299 -14.54 4.04 18.54
CA ALA A 299 -13.30 3.29 18.76
C ALA A 299 -13.52 1.77 18.94
N GLU A 300 -14.60 1.37 19.61
CA GLU A 300 -15.03 -0.02 19.76
C GLU A 300 -15.49 -0.63 18.42
N GLN A 301 -15.99 0.18 17.49
CA GLN A 301 -16.58 -0.25 16.22
C GLN A 301 -15.72 0.09 14.98
N LYS A 302 -14.49 0.59 15.14
CA LYS A 302 -13.65 1.08 14.03
C LYS A 302 -13.16 0.00 13.05
N GLY A 303 -13.17 -1.27 13.44
CA GLY A 303 -12.64 -2.36 12.62
C GLY A 303 -11.18 -2.15 12.27
N HIS A 304 -10.90 -1.88 10.98
CA HIS A 304 -9.57 -1.55 10.46
C HIS A 304 -9.37 -0.07 10.09
N SER A 305 -10.39 0.78 10.32
CA SER A 305 -10.25 2.24 10.21
C SER A 305 -9.44 2.82 11.37
N VAL A 306 -8.69 3.89 11.09
CA VAL A 306 -7.83 4.59 12.04
C VAL A 306 -8.50 5.89 12.51
N ILE A 307 -8.50 6.16 13.81
CA ILE A 307 -9.15 7.34 14.39
C ILE A 307 -8.15 8.48 14.53
N MET A 308 -8.45 9.60 13.86
CA MET A 308 -7.80 10.90 14.05
C MET A 308 -8.69 11.74 14.98
N SER A 309 -8.35 11.83 16.28
CA SER A 309 -9.11 12.70 17.19
C SER A 309 -8.76 14.16 16.94
N ALA A 310 -9.73 14.96 16.53
CA ALA A 310 -9.55 16.34 16.11
C ALA A 310 -9.94 17.36 17.19
N PHE A 311 -9.17 18.44 17.28
CA PHE A 311 -9.46 19.62 18.06
C PHE A 311 -8.94 20.85 17.31
N HIS A 312 -9.81 21.86 17.12
CA HIS A 312 -9.43 23.14 16.52
C HIS A 312 -9.75 24.33 17.42
N ASP A 313 -8.73 25.11 17.80
CA ASP A 313 -8.93 26.41 18.44
C ASP A 313 -8.89 27.54 17.41
N PHE A 314 -9.95 28.36 17.41
CA PHE A 314 -10.05 29.60 16.64
C PHE A 314 -10.10 30.85 17.52
N SER A 315 -9.85 30.73 18.84
CA SER A 315 -9.90 31.86 19.77
C SER A 315 -8.75 32.84 19.59
N GLY A 316 -7.60 32.37 19.08
CA GLY A 316 -6.37 33.16 19.02
C GLY A 316 -5.78 33.43 20.41
N GLN A 317 -6.21 32.69 21.44
CA GLN A 317 -5.72 32.77 22.82
C GLN A 317 -5.09 31.46 23.29
N TRP A 318 -4.90 30.50 22.38
CA TRP A 318 -4.31 29.20 22.65
C TRP A 318 -2.85 29.31 23.12
N ARG A 319 -2.46 28.44 24.06
CA ARG A 319 -1.08 28.34 24.57
C ARG A 319 -0.68 26.88 24.72
N TRP A 320 0.36 26.47 24.01
CA TRP A 320 0.87 25.08 24.03
C TRP A 320 1.58 24.75 25.35
N THR A 321 2.06 25.77 26.06
CA THR A 321 2.58 25.68 27.44
C THR A 321 1.50 25.48 28.51
N SER A 322 0.21 25.50 28.17
CA SER A 322 -0.89 25.39 29.14
C SER A 322 -1.18 23.95 29.60
N ALA A 323 -1.73 23.82 30.81
CA ALA A 323 -2.29 22.55 31.29
C ALA A 323 -3.49 22.09 30.42
N GLU A 324 -4.18 23.01 29.75
CA GLU A 324 -5.29 22.71 28.84
C GLU A 324 -4.81 21.97 27.59
N ALA A 325 -3.68 22.36 26.99
CA ALA A 325 -3.09 21.62 25.87
C ALA A 325 -2.78 20.16 26.24
N ALA A 326 -2.24 19.92 27.44
CA ALA A 326 -1.99 18.58 27.96
C ALA A 326 -3.29 17.80 28.24
N ARG A 327 -4.33 18.47 28.76
CA ARG A 327 -5.67 17.87 28.99
C ARG A 327 -6.33 17.44 27.68
N ILE A 328 -6.36 18.32 26.69
CA ILE A 328 -6.94 18.08 25.36
C ILE A 328 -6.23 16.91 24.66
N PHE A 329 -4.89 16.83 24.74
CA PHE A 329 -4.15 15.68 24.25
C PHE A 329 -4.53 14.38 24.99
N ALA A 330 -4.55 14.39 26.33
CA ALA A 330 -4.87 13.21 27.14
C ALA A 330 -6.33 12.74 27.00
N GLU A 331 -7.29 13.62 26.71
CA GLU A 331 -8.69 13.27 26.44
C GLU A 331 -8.94 12.80 24.99
N SER A 332 -8.09 13.23 24.05
CA SER A 332 -8.06 12.74 22.67
C SER A 332 -7.45 11.34 22.59
N ALA A 333 -6.31 11.13 23.26
CA ALA A 333 -5.51 9.91 23.20
C ALA A 333 -6.21 8.65 23.75
N ARG A 334 -7.32 8.79 24.48
CA ARG A 334 -8.10 7.65 25.02
C ARG A 334 -8.70 6.74 23.95
N TYR A 335 -8.99 7.28 22.77
CA TYR A 335 -9.83 6.63 21.75
C TYR A 335 -9.26 6.80 20.32
N ALA A 336 -8.04 7.30 20.18
CA ALA A 336 -7.48 7.72 18.90
C ALA A 336 -6.09 7.14 18.66
N ASP A 337 -5.78 6.86 17.40
CA ASP A 337 -4.46 6.40 16.96
C ASP A 337 -3.56 7.59 16.58
N ILE A 338 -4.18 8.68 16.13
CA ILE A 338 -3.56 9.98 15.87
C ILE A 338 -4.34 11.05 16.64
N VAL A 339 -3.63 11.95 17.34
CA VAL A 339 -4.20 13.17 17.90
C VAL A 339 -3.89 14.34 16.96
N LYS A 340 -4.93 15.06 16.52
CA LYS A 340 -4.90 16.18 15.57
C LYS A 340 -5.29 17.47 16.31
N MET A 341 -4.31 18.30 16.67
CA MET A 341 -4.54 19.57 17.40
C MET A 341 -4.10 20.75 16.55
N ILE A 342 -5.03 21.64 16.19
CA ILE A 342 -4.76 22.77 15.28
C ILE A 342 -5.24 24.07 15.92
N ALA A 343 -4.35 25.05 16.12
CA ALA A 343 -4.67 26.25 16.90
C ALA A 343 -4.37 27.56 16.17
N MET A 344 -5.23 28.57 16.34
CA MET A 344 -4.94 29.94 15.93
C MET A 344 -3.98 30.60 16.93
N VAL A 345 -2.94 31.27 16.42
CA VAL A 345 -1.92 31.95 17.24
C VAL A 345 -1.67 33.36 16.71
N ASP A 346 -1.34 34.26 17.62
CA ASP A 346 -1.07 35.69 17.39
C ASP A 346 0.43 36.04 17.38
N THR A 347 1.29 35.06 17.67
CA THR A 347 2.72 35.20 17.96
C THR A 347 3.55 34.14 17.21
N ILE A 348 4.81 34.45 16.89
CA ILE A 348 5.71 33.48 16.24
C ILE A 348 6.28 32.49 17.26
N GLU A 349 6.38 32.91 18.52
CA GLU A 349 6.86 32.17 19.68
C GLU A 349 6.03 30.90 19.94
N ALA A 350 4.73 30.94 19.64
CA ALA A 350 3.81 29.80 19.78
C ALA A 350 4.18 28.59 18.88
N ASN A 351 5.04 28.76 17.87
CA ASN A 351 5.62 27.63 17.14
C ASN A 351 6.68 26.89 17.96
N TYR A 352 7.51 27.62 18.72
CA TYR A 352 8.50 27.01 19.61
C TYR A 352 7.83 26.37 20.84
N GLU A 353 6.74 26.96 21.35
CA GLU A 353 5.92 26.31 22.39
C GLU A 353 5.31 25.00 21.89
N LEU A 354 4.83 24.96 20.64
CA LEU A 354 4.28 23.74 20.02
C LEU A 354 5.34 22.65 19.86
N GLU A 355 6.53 22.97 19.37
CA GLU A 355 7.60 21.95 19.26
C GLU A 355 8.13 21.51 20.64
N TYR A 356 8.13 22.40 21.65
CA TYR A 356 8.35 21.99 23.03
C TYR A 356 7.26 21.01 23.52
N PHE A 357 5.99 21.32 23.33
CA PHE A 357 4.86 20.46 23.66
C PHE A 357 4.91 19.11 22.94
N ARG A 358 5.26 19.10 21.65
CA ARG A 358 5.49 17.88 20.86
C ARG A 358 6.58 17.02 21.49
N SER A 359 7.68 17.64 21.95
CA SER A 359 8.77 16.94 22.63
C SER A 359 8.36 16.36 23.99
N THR A 360 7.49 17.05 24.77
CA THR A 360 7.06 16.56 26.09
C THR A 360 6.10 15.39 25.98
N VAL A 361 5.09 15.43 25.10
CA VAL A 361 4.15 14.29 24.93
C VAL A 361 4.86 13.06 24.36
N THR A 362 5.77 13.24 23.40
CA THR A 362 6.56 12.14 22.81
C THR A 362 7.46 11.46 23.85
N ARG A 363 8.01 12.22 24.81
CA ARG A 363 8.86 11.68 25.90
C ARG A 363 8.05 11.10 27.06
N GLY A 364 6.91 11.70 27.40
CA GLY A 364 6.03 11.24 28.48
C GLY A 364 5.37 9.89 28.20
N GLY A 365 5.13 9.57 26.93
CA GLY A 365 4.52 8.32 26.48
C GLY A 365 5.31 7.03 26.74
N GLY A 366 6.52 7.11 27.31
CA GLY A 366 7.39 5.97 27.58
C GLY A 366 7.29 5.35 29.00
N GLY A 367 6.46 5.89 29.90
CA GLY A 367 6.42 5.38 31.27
C GLY A 367 5.31 5.95 32.18
N GLY A 368 4.12 5.36 32.12
CA GLY A 368 3.04 5.54 33.09
C GLY A 368 2.27 4.23 33.27
N GLY A 369 2.12 3.73 34.50
CA GLY A 369 1.63 2.37 34.75
C GLY A 369 0.14 2.19 34.41
N GLY A 370 -0.18 1.33 33.43
CA GLY A 370 -1.55 1.19 32.90
C GLY A 370 -1.94 -0.17 32.30
N GLY A 371 -1.14 -1.24 32.47
CA GLY A 371 -1.57 -2.62 32.19
C GLY A 371 -1.82 -3.04 30.73
N ARG A 372 -1.66 -2.15 29.74
CA ARG A 372 -1.71 -2.44 28.30
C ARG A 372 -0.43 -2.00 27.59
N ASN A 373 -0.15 -2.61 26.44
CA ASN A 373 0.95 -2.25 25.52
C ASN A 373 0.58 -1.03 24.64
N ASP A 374 -0.18 -0.08 25.18
CA ASP A 374 -0.75 1.03 24.40
C ASP A 374 0.32 2.11 24.19
N ALA A 375 1.00 2.06 23.04
CA ALA A 375 1.92 3.10 22.61
C ALA A 375 1.18 4.44 22.47
N THR A 376 1.81 5.54 22.90
CA THR A 376 1.18 6.86 22.87
C THR A 376 0.84 7.28 21.43
N PRO A 377 -0.41 7.73 21.16
CA PRO A 377 -0.86 8.17 19.83
C PRO A 377 0.02 9.25 19.20
N LEU A 378 0.10 9.23 17.86
CA LEU A 378 0.94 10.18 17.12
C LEU A 378 0.34 11.60 17.14
N LEU A 379 1.16 12.62 17.39
CA LEU A 379 0.71 14.02 17.40
C LEU A 379 0.89 14.69 16.03
N SER A 380 -0.22 14.84 15.30
CA SER A 380 -0.38 15.82 14.21
C SER A 380 -0.76 17.16 14.83
N ALA A 381 0.12 18.16 14.79
CA ALA A 381 -0.18 19.46 15.37
C ALA A 381 0.51 20.61 14.66
N VAL A 382 -0.28 21.64 14.35
CA VAL A 382 0.14 22.83 13.60
C VAL A 382 -0.63 24.08 14.07
N ASN A 383 0.02 25.22 13.98
CA ASN A 383 -0.57 26.54 14.15
C ASN A 383 -1.18 27.05 12.83
N MET A 384 -2.26 27.83 12.93
CA MET A 384 -2.93 28.50 11.83
C MET A 384 -2.43 29.94 11.64
N GLY A 385 -2.81 30.54 10.52
CA GLY A 385 -2.38 31.89 10.13
C GLY A 385 -0.94 31.92 9.59
N GLN A 386 -0.50 33.09 9.14
CA GLN A 386 0.83 33.28 8.56
C GLN A 386 1.94 33.02 9.59
N LEU A 387 1.77 33.51 10.82
CA LEU A 387 2.71 33.28 11.92
C LEU A 387 2.86 31.79 12.27
N GLY A 388 1.82 30.98 12.03
CA GLY A 388 1.84 29.54 12.28
C GLY A 388 2.60 28.70 11.24
N GLN A 389 3.05 29.28 10.11
CA GLN A 389 3.63 28.53 8.98
C GLN A 389 4.87 27.69 9.37
N LEU A 390 5.68 28.17 10.33
CA LEU A 390 6.85 27.42 10.82
C LEU A 390 6.46 26.03 11.37
N SER A 391 5.40 25.94 12.18
CA SER A 391 4.94 24.65 12.71
C SER A 391 4.47 23.68 11.62
N ARG A 392 3.92 24.17 10.50
CA ARG A 392 3.52 23.33 9.36
C ARG A 392 4.74 22.76 8.65
N ALA A 393 5.82 23.54 8.55
CA ALA A 393 7.10 23.06 8.04
C ALA A 393 7.76 22.06 9.03
N LEU A 394 7.61 22.22 10.35
CA LEU A 394 8.24 21.31 11.33
C LEU A 394 7.45 20.01 11.58
N ASN A 395 6.11 20.05 11.58
CA ASN A 395 5.25 18.89 11.84
C ASN A 395 5.53 17.71 10.89
N THR A 396 5.71 16.51 11.46
CA THR A 396 6.06 15.27 10.72
C THR A 396 4.89 14.31 10.55
N VAL A 397 3.81 14.43 11.33
CA VAL A 397 2.67 13.51 11.33
C VAL A 397 1.48 14.15 10.62
N PHE A 398 1.11 13.64 9.47
CA PHE A 398 -0.08 14.04 8.70
C PHE A 398 -0.24 15.57 8.62
N SER A 399 0.75 16.25 8.04
CA SER A 399 0.69 17.70 7.80
C SER A 399 -0.41 18.05 6.78
N PRO A 400 -1.39 18.89 7.11
CA PRO A 400 -2.46 19.30 6.19
C PRO A 400 -1.94 20.29 5.14
N ILE A 401 -1.76 19.84 3.90
CA ILE A 401 -1.27 20.64 2.77
C ILE A 401 -2.40 21.17 1.88
N THR A 402 -2.07 22.20 1.09
CA THR A 402 -2.89 22.74 0.00
C THR A 402 -2.21 22.51 -1.36
N HIS A 403 -2.87 22.86 -2.46
CA HIS A 403 -2.31 22.86 -3.82
C HIS A 403 -2.88 24.04 -4.63
N PRO A 404 -2.13 24.71 -5.54
CA PRO A 404 -2.61 25.88 -6.28
C PRO A 404 -3.81 25.63 -7.22
N LEU A 405 -4.15 24.37 -7.48
CA LEU A 405 -5.33 23.96 -8.26
C LEU A 405 -6.58 23.67 -7.39
N LEU A 406 -6.52 23.84 -6.07
CA LEU A 406 -7.71 23.76 -5.21
C LEU A 406 -8.56 25.05 -5.33
N PRO A 407 -9.90 24.96 -5.29
CA PRO A 407 -10.78 26.13 -5.43
C PRO A 407 -10.72 27.07 -4.22
N MET A 408 -10.36 26.55 -3.05
CA MET A 408 -10.09 27.33 -1.85
C MET A 408 -9.09 26.61 -0.94
N ILE A 409 -8.36 27.40 -0.13
CA ILE A 409 -7.49 26.89 0.94
C ILE A 409 -8.38 26.47 2.13
N ALA A 410 -8.13 25.30 2.72
CA ALA A 410 -8.99 24.74 3.77
C ALA A 410 -8.80 25.39 5.16
N ALA A 411 -7.62 25.92 5.46
CA ALA A 411 -7.32 26.65 6.70
C ALA A 411 -6.25 27.76 6.49
N PRO A 412 -6.33 28.90 7.21
CA PRO A 412 -5.36 29.99 7.08
C PRO A 412 -3.90 29.55 7.28
N GLY A 413 -3.02 30.03 6.40
CA GLY A 413 -1.59 29.75 6.45
C GLY A 413 -1.17 28.34 6.04
N GLN A 414 -2.05 27.51 5.44
CA GLN A 414 -1.62 26.25 4.83
C GLN A 414 -0.51 26.47 3.79
N LEU A 415 0.31 25.43 3.61
CA LEU A 415 1.42 25.38 2.67
C LEU A 415 1.22 24.18 1.73
N THR A 416 1.78 24.26 0.53
CA THR A 416 1.96 23.12 -0.38
C THR A 416 3.07 22.18 0.12
N ALA A 417 3.13 20.95 -0.43
CA ALA A 417 4.26 20.06 -0.19
C ALA A 417 5.60 20.68 -0.65
N ALA A 418 5.58 21.46 -1.74
CA ALA A 418 6.73 22.18 -2.27
C ALA A 418 7.23 23.26 -1.29
N GLU A 419 6.36 24.16 -0.82
CA GLU A 419 6.73 25.21 0.15
C GLU A 419 7.25 24.62 1.48
N ILE A 420 6.70 23.47 1.93
CA ILE A 420 7.22 22.76 3.11
C ILE A 420 8.64 22.24 2.86
N ASN A 421 8.90 21.63 1.70
CA ASN A 421 10.23 21.12 1.35
C ASN A 421 11.25 22.27 1.18
N GLU A 422 10.84 23.38 0.56
CA GLU A 422 11.65 24.59 0.40
C GLU A 422 11.99 25.25 1.74
N ALA A 423 10.99 25.46 2.61
CA ALA A 423 11.22 25.98 3.97
C ALA A 423 12.16 25.06 4.76
N MET A 424 11.97 23.74 4.68
CA MET A 424 12.87 22.76 5.29
C MET A 424 14.28 22.78 4.69
N HIS A 425 14.44 23.12 3.41
CA HIS A 425 15.76 23.31 2.80
C HIS A 425 16.44 24.58 3.31
N ILE A 426 15.73 25.71 3.33
CA ILE A 426 16.22 27.01 3.80
C ILE A 426 16.62 26.92 5.28
N MET A 427 15.86 26.22 6.11
CA MET A 427 16.19 25.94 7.52
C MET A 427 17.33 24.91 7.70
N GLY A 428 17.90 24.36 6.63
CA GLY A 428 18.98 23.37 6.67
C GLY A 428 18.56 21.97 7.14
N ALA A 429 17.29 21.74 7.44
CA ALA A 429 16.75 20.43 7.85
C ALA A 429 16.64 19.43 6.69
N LEU A 430 16.44 19.93 5.47
CA LEU A 430 16.53 19.21 4.20
C LEU A 430 17.80 19.66 3.43
N PRO A 431 19.01 19.25 3.84
CA PRO A 431 20.23 19.59 3.10
C PRO A 431 20.23 18.97 1.70
N LYS A 432 20.77 19.72 0.73
CA LYS A 432 20.99 19.25 -0.64
C LYS A 432 21.78 17.94 -0.66
N ARG A 433 21.42 17.06 -1.60
CA ARG A 433 22.07 15.78 -1.85
C ARG A 433 22.19 15.50 -3.34
N ASP A 434 23.21 14.75 -3.69
CA ASP A 434 23.47 14.28 -5.04
C ASP A 434 22.93 12.84 -5.14
N LEU A 435 21.97 12.65 -6.05
CA LEU A 435 21.27 11.39 -6.31
C LEU A 435 21.69 10.85 -7.68
N TYR A 436 21.67 9.53 -7.86
CA TYR A 436 22.22 8.90 -9.06
C TYR A 436 21.29 7.87 -9.70
N ALA A 437 21.26 7.87 -11.04
CA ALA A 437 20.76 6.75 -11.83
C ALA A 437 21.98 6.07 -12.49
N ILE A 438 22.38 4.91 -11.97
CA ILE A 438 23.60 4.21 -12.37
C ILE A 438 23.25 3.10 -13.36
N GLY A 439 23.58 3.28 -14.63
CA GLY A 439 23.22 2.35 -15.70
C GLY A 439 23.67 2.84 -17.09
N PRO A 440 23.36 2.09 -18.17
CA PRO A 440 23.84 2.42 -19.52
C PRO A 440 23.44 3.84 -19.96
N SER A 441 24.43 4.65 -20.33
CA SER A 441 24.30 6.12 -20.43
C SER A 441 23.34 6.67 -21.50
N ARG A 442 22.07 6.82 -21.10
CA ARG A 442 21.22 7.98 -21.42
C ARG A 442 20.39 8.36 -20.20
N ALA A 443 19.94 9.61 -20.14
CA ALA A 443 18.79 9.93 -19.31
C ALA A 443 17.58 9.11 -19.81
N THR A 444 16.95 8.35 -18.93
CA THR A 444 15.77 7.54 -19.26
C THR A 444 14.50 8.39 -19.06
N PRO A 445 13.36 8.04 -19.66
CA PRO A 445 12.08 8.69 -19.35
C PRO A 445 11.79 8.67 -17.84
N GLN A 446 12.18 7.58 -17.16
CA GLN A 446 12.09 7.42 -15.71
C GLN A 446 12.99 8.41 -14.95
N SER A 447 14.26 8.61 -15.34
CA SER A 447 15.13 9.57 -14.66
C SER A 447 14.69 11.01 -14.89
N MET A 448 14.27 11.36 -16.11
CA MET A 448 13.69 12.68 -16.41
C MET A 448 12.41 12.93 -15.61
N PHE A 449 11.56 11.90 -15.43
CA PHE A 449 10.37 11.98 -14.60
C PHE A 449 10.69 12.17 -13.12
N MET A 450 11.68 11.45 -12.57
CA MET A 450 12.13 11.61 -11.19
C MET A 450 12.73 13.01 -10.95
N GLU A 451 13.55 13.53 -11.87
CA GLU A 451 14.05 14.90 -11.82
C GLU A 451 12.91 15.93 -11.85
N LYS A 452 11.91 15.73 -12.72
CA LYS A 452 10.71 16.56 -12.72
C LYS A 452 9.98 16.51 -11.36
N CYS A 453 9.77 15.33 -10.79
CA CYS A 453 9.15 15.18 -9.48
C CYS A 453 9.92 15.90 -8.36
N PHE A 454 11.26 15.94 -8.44
CA PHE A 454 12.07 16.68 -7.49
C PHE A 454 11.87 18.20 -7.61
N ASN A 455 11.80 18.71 -8.84
CA ASN A 455 11.58 20.14 -9.11
C ASN A 455 10.16 20.59 -8.71
N GLU A 456 9.12 19.84 -9.08
CA GLU A 456 7.71 20.16 -8.76
C GLU A 456 7.42 20.08 -7.24
N LEU A 457 8.24 19.34 -6.48
CA LEU A 457 8.17 19.25 -5.02
C LEU A 457 9.20 20.13 -4.30
N SER A 458 9.88 21.06 -4.98
CA SER A 458 10.97 21.90 -4.43
C SER A 458 12.02 21.12 -3.61
N LEU A 459 12.31 19.87 -4.01
CA LEU A 459 13.37 19.10 -3.38
C LEU A 459 14.74 19.62 -3.84
N PRO A 460 15.68 19.92 -2.92
CA PRO A 460 16.95 20.55 -3.28
C PRO A 460 17.95 19.58 -3.94
N HIS A 461 17.56 18.34 -4.20
CA HIS A 461 18.44 17.27 -4.70
C HIS A 461 18.77 17.46 -6.18
N THR A 462 19.87 16.85 -6.65
CA THR A 462 20.21 16.80 -8.07
C THR A 462 20.38 15.35 -8.51
N LEU A 463 19.68 14.96 -9.57
CA LEU A 463 19.74 13.60 -10.13
C LEU A 463 20.75 13.55 -11.29
N THR A 464 21.74 12.67 -11.20
CA THR A 464 22.75 12.50 -12.25
C THR A 464 22.67 11.08 -12.83
N SER A 465 22.46 10.97 -14.14
CA SER A 465 22.57 9.67 -14.83
C SER A 465 24.04 9.39 -15.16
N ILE A 466 24.58 8.25 -14.74
CA ILE A 466 25.98 7.86 -14.94
C ILE A 466 26.14 6.42 -15.40
N ASP A 467 27.13 6.16 -16.25
CA ASP A 467 27.51 4.80 -16.64
C ASP A 467 27.99 3.98 -15.43
N ARG A 468 27.78 2.66 -15.51
CA ARG A 468 28.35 1.70 -14.56
C ARG A 468 29.85 1.55 -14.80
N GLY A 469 30.63 2.38 -14.08
CA GLY A 469 32.09 2.36 -14.09
C GLY A 469 32.71 1.03 -13.59
N PRO A 470 34.06 0.94 -13.59
CA PRO A 470 34.77 -0.26 -13.16
C PRO A 470 34.49 -0.67 -11.70
N PRO A 471 34.87 -1.90 -11.31
CA PRO A 471 34.74 -2.37 -9.92
C PRO A 471 35.30 -1.37 -8.91
N GLY A 472 34.52 -1.07 -7.86
CA GLY A 472 34.86 -0.05 -6.84
C GLY A 472 34.40 1.38 -7.16
N SER A 473 34.00 1.72 -8.40
CA SER A 473 33.50 3.07 -8.71
C SER A 473 32.23 3.44 -7.93
N ILE A 474 31.28 2.50 -7.78
CA ILE A 474 30.06 2.74 -7.00
C ILE A 474 30.39 2.92 -5.51
N GLU A 475 31.22 2.06 -4.93
CA GLU A 475 31.65 2.21 -3.52
C GLU A 475 32.34 3.56 -3.28
N SER A 476 33.16 4.02 -4.23
CA SER A 476 33.80 5.33 -4.18
C SER A 476 32.80 6.49 -4.25
N LEU A 477 31.69 6.32 -4.98
CA LEU A 477 30.58 7.27 -5.03
C LEU A 477 29.80 7.32 -3.71
N LEU A 478 29.54 6.16 -3.08
CA LEU A 478 28.86 6.06 -1.79
C LEU A 478 29.62 6.78 -0.65
N ARG A 479 30.94 6.93 -0.78
CA ARG A 479 31.81 7.64 0.18
C ARG A 479 31.72 9.18 0.08
N GLN A 480 31.03 9.74 -0.93
CA GLN A 480 30.96 11.19 -1.12
C GLN A 480 30.06 11.86 -0.05
N PRO A 481 30.50 12.96 0.62
CA PRO A 481 29.73 13.55 1.72
C PRO A 481 28.30 14.02 1.38
N ARG A 482 28.03 14.33 0.11
CA ARG A 482 26.72 14.75 -0.41
C ARG A 482 25.88 13.63 -1.01
N PHE A 483 26.36 12.38 -1.05
CA PHE A 483 25.58 11.26 -1.56
C PHE A 483 24.21 11.19 -0.86
N GLY A 484 23.13 11.09 -1.64
CA GLY A 484 21.75 11.00 -1.18
C GLY A 484 21.10 9.63 -1.41
N GLY A 485 21.66 8.83 -2.32
CA GLY A 485 21.08 7.58 -2.77
C GLY A 485 21.26 7.34 -4.27
N ALA A 486 20.97 6.13 -4.72
CA ALA A 486 21.07 5.74 -6.13
C ALA A 486 20.04 4.68 -6.52
N ALA A 487 19.49 4.78 -7.73
CA ALA A 487 18.90 3.66 -8.46
C ALA A 487 19.96 3.03 -9.37
N VAL A 488 19.98 1.71 -9.50
CA VAL A 488 21.08 0.95 -10.12
C VAL A 488 20.55 -0.14 -11.06
N HIS A 489 20.81 0.00 -12.36
CA HIS A 489 20.34 -0.91 -13.40
C HIS A 489 21.45 -1.24 -14.42
N PRO A 490 21.78 -2.53 -14.68
CA PRO A 490 21.32 -3.71 -13.95
C PRO A 490 21.72 -3.67 -12.46
N PRO A 491 21.05 -4.43 -11.59
CA PRO A 491 21.31 -4.42 -10.14
C PRO A 491 22.73 -4.92 -9.76
N LEU A 492 23.02 -4.79 -8.46
CA LEU A 492 24.24 -5.25 -7.82
C LEU A 492 23.99 -6.56 -7.06
N ALA A 493 24.98 -7.46 -7.01
CA ALA A 493 24.91 -8.62 -6.14
C ALA A 493 24.91 -8.18 -4.66
N SER A 494 23.93 -8.64 -3.89
CA SER A 494 23.73 -8.20 -2.50
C SER A 494 24.93 -8.53 -1.60
N ALA A 495 25.61 -9.66 -1.86
CA ALA A 495 26.85 -10.03 -1.19
C ALA A 495 28.00 -9.03 -1.43
N THR A 496 28.08 -8.41 -2.61
CA THR A 496 29.06 -7.35 -2.89
C THR A 496 28.74 -6.08 -2.12
N VAL A 497 27.46 -5.71 -2.05
CA VAL A 497 26.99 -4.52 -1.30
C VAL A 497 27.18 -4.71 0.21
N ALA A 498 26.93 -5.91 0.73
CA ALA A 498 27.15 -6.26 2.14
C ALA A 498 28.64 -6.35 2.52
N ALA A 499 29.55 -6.54 1.56
CA ALA A 499 30.99 -6.53 1.79
C ALA A 499 31.58 -5.10 1.91
N TRP A 500 30.81 -4.06 1.58
CA TRP A 500 31.25 -2.67 1.71
C TRP A 500 31.24 -2.20 3.17
N THR A 501 32.43 -2.21 3.78
CA THR A 501 32.65 -1.78 5.16
C THR A 501 32.71 -0.26 5.32
N CYS A 502 32.97 0.49 4.24
CA CYS A 502 33.00 1.96 4.25
C CYS A 502 32.44 2.56 2.94
N PRO A 503 31.28 3.26 2.96
CA PRO A 503 30.42 3.50 4.12
C PRO A 503 29.76 2.22 4.66
N ALA A 504 29.29 2.27 5.90
CA ALA A 504 28.55 1.17 6.49
C ALA A 504 27.20 0.99 5.78
N THR A 505 27.09 -0.09 5.00
CA THR A 505 25.94 -0.37 4.15
C THR A 505 25.21 -1.62 4.66
N ILE A 506 23.95 -1.45 5.07
CA ILE A 506 23.09 -2.54 5.52
C ILE A 506 22.26 -3.01 4.32
N VAL A 507 22.33 -4.28 3.96
CA VAL A 507 21.41 -4.84 2.95
C VAL A 507 20.11 -5.27 3.63
N SER A 508 18.96 -4.83 3.11
CA SER A 508 17.64 -5.21 3.61
C SER A 508 17.42 -6.73 3.56
N GLU A 509 16.50 -7.26 4.36
CA GLU A 509 16.19 -8.69 4.35
C GLU A 509 15.73 -9.16 2.96
N ALA A 510 14.86 -8.37 2.31
CA ALA A 510 14.39 -8.63 0.96
C ALA A 510 15.54 -8.64 -0.06
N ALA A 511 16.37 -7.60 -0.13
CA ALA A 511 17.49 -7.54 -1.07
C ALA A 511 18.55 -8.63 -0.80
N ARG A 512 18.70 -9.06 0.46
CA ARG A 512 19.57 -10.17 0.85
C ARG A 512 19.02 -11.52 0.36
N ALA A 513 17.73 -11.78 0.55
CA ALA A 513 17.06 -13.01 0.12
C ALA A 513 16.94 -13.12 -1.41
N ILE A 514 16.65 -12.00 -2.09
CA ILE A 514 16.64 -11.86 -3.56
C ILE A 514 18.05 -12.05 -4.15
N GLY A 515 19.10 -11.71 -3.39
CA GLY A 515 20.48 -11.72 -3.88
C GLY A 515 20.87 -10.47 -4.68
N LEU A 516 19.96 -9.51 -4.86
CA LEU A 516 20.14 -8.33 -5.71
C LEU A 516 19.68 -7.02 -5.03
N VAL A 517 20.52 -5.99 -5.12
CA VAL A 517 20.24 -4.61 -4.73
C VAL A 517 20.08 -3.77 -6.00
N ASP A 518 18.91 -3.14 -6.17
CA ASP A 518 18.64 -2.19 -7.27
C ASP A 518 18.57 -0.72 -6.80
N THR A 519 18.44 -0.50 -5.48
CA THR A 519 18.26 0.83 -4.88
C THR A 519 19.16 0.96 -3.66
N ILE A 520 19.85 2.08 -3.52
CA ILE A 520 20.67 2.40 -2.34
C ILE A 520 20.09 3.67 -1.73
N ALA A 521 19.45 3.58 -0.58
CA ALA A 521 18.83 4.70 0.12
C ALA A 521 19.72 5.23 1.25
N VAL A 522 19.63 6.52 1.55
CA VAL A 522 20.22 7.12 2.76
C VAL A 522 19.18 7.15 3.87
N VAL A 523 19.34 6.28 4.87
CA VAL A 523 18.55 6.33 6.10
C VAL A 523 19.29 7.21 7.12
N ARG A 524 18.62 8.26 7.58
CA ARG A 524 19.15 9.11 8.66
C ARG A 524 18.91 8.41 10.00
N GLY A 525 19.99 8.27 10.78
CA GLY A 525 19.87 8.05 12.22
C GLY A 525 19.56 9.37 12.95
N GLU A 526 19.76 9.35 14.27
CA GLU A 526 19.57 10.52 15.14
C GLU A 526 20.42 11.73 14.73
N PRO A 527 20.02 12.97 15.09
CA PRO A 527 20.78 14.18 14.76
C PRO A 527 22.25 14.12 15.21
N GLY A 528 23.17 14.25 14.25
CA GLY A 528 24.62 14.13 14.48
C GLY A 528 25.20 12.73 14.23
N GLY A 529 24.37 11.70 14.07
CA GLY A 529 24.82 10.35 13.68
C GLY A 529 25.36 10.28 12.24
N ARG A 530 26.28 9.33 11.98
CA ARG A 530 26.73 9.06 10.60
C ARG A 530 25.58 8.41 9.82
N ALA A 531 25.26 8.97 8.66
CA ALA A 531 24.23 8.44 7.76
C ALA A 531 24.47 6.96 7.44
N THR A 532 23.42 6.14 7.52
CA THR A 532 23.45 4.72 7.19
C THR A 532 22.95 4.53 5.77
N LEU A 533 23.67 3.75 4.97
CA LEU A 533 23.18 3.37 3.64
C LEU A 533 22.42 2.05 3.75
N VAL A 534 21.25 1.98 3.11
CA VAL A 534 20.48 0.74 3.02
C VAL A 534 20.41 0.28 1.56
N GLY A 535 20.98 -0.89 1.30
CA GLY A 535 20.85 -1.60 0.02
C GLY A 535 19.51 -2.32 -0.03
N GLU A 536 18.64 -1.84 -0.91
CA GLU A 536 17.26 -2.27 -1.08
C GLU A 536 16.99 -2.85 -2.48
N ASN A 537 15.82 -3.47 -2.61
CA ASN A 537 15.27 -3.89 -3.89
C ASN A 537 13.86 -3.29 -4.01
N ALA A 538 13.67 -2.36 -4.96
CA ALA A 538 12.38 -1.77 -5.30
C ALA A 538 11.58 -2.66 -6.26
N SER A 539 12.26 -3.47 -7.08
CA SER A 539 11.64 -4.31 -8.10
C SER A 539 10.62 -5.30 -7.53
N TRP A 540 10.91 -5.98 -6.41
CA TRP A 540 9.92 -6.88 -5.79
C TRP A 540 8.71 -6.13 -5.21
N LYS A 541 8.90 -4.90 -4.70
CA LYS A 541 7.81 -4.05 -4.22
C LYS A 541 6.91 -3.63 -5.38
N GLY A 542 7.51 -3.25 -6.51
CA GLY A 542 6.80 -2.95 -7.76
C GLY A 542 6.01 -4.15 -8.28
N ILE A 543 6.62 -5.34 -8.31
CA ILE A 543 5.93 -6.60 -8.69
C ILE A 543 4.76 -6.89 -7.73
N ARG A 544 4.97 -6.77 -6.42
CA ARG A 544 3.92 -7.00 -5.40
C ARG A 544 2.75 -6.04 -5.58
N ALA A 545 3.02 -4.75 -5.79
CA ALA A 545 1.99 -3.72 -5.99
C ALA A 545 1.22 -3.90 -7.31
N THR A 546 1.87 -4.38 -8.39
CA THR A 546 1.16 -4.77 -9.62
C THR A 546 0.24 -5.97 -9.39
N LEU A 547 0.71 -7.00 -8.69
CA LEU A 547 -0.11 -8.18 -8.36
C LEU A 547 -1.32 -7.80 -7.50
N THR A 548 -1.11 -7.07 -6.40
CA THR A 548 -2.18 -6.68 -5.47
C THR A 548 -3.02 -5.48 -5.92
N ARG A 549 -3.04 -5.15 -7.22
CA ARG A 549 -3.88 -4.08 -7.78
C ARG A 549 -5.34 -4.47 -7.82
N ASP A 550 -5.62 -5.69 -8.30
CA ASP A 550 -6.96 -6.19 -8.62
C ASP A 550 -7.33 -7.50 -7.89
N TYR A 551 -6.44 -7.98 -6.99
CA TYR A 551 -6.65 -9.14 -6.14
C TYR A 551 -6.08 -8.84 -4.74
N VAL A 552 -6.76 -9.26 -3.68
CA VAL A 552 -6.27 -9.03 -2.31
C VAL A 552 -5.07 -9.93 -1.99
N PRO A 553 -4.18 -9.56 -1.05
CA PRO A 553 -3.00 -10.37 -0.70
C PRO A 553 -3.32 -11.83 -0.36
N SER A 554 -4.46 -12.14 0.28
CA SER A 554 -4.84 -13.52 0.62
C SER A 554 -5.20 -14.40 -0.58
N ALA A 555 -5.55 -13.84 -1.75
CA ALA A 555 -5.94 -14.62 -2.92
C ALA A 555 -4.81 -15.55 -3.40
N TYR A 556 -3.57 -15.13 -3.16
CA TYR A 556 -2.31 -15.80 -3.46
C TYR A 556 -1.89 -16.86 -2.42
N ARG A 557 -2.43 -16.81 -1.20
CA ARG A 557 -1.98 -17.65 -0.06
C ARG A 557 -2.21 -19.13 -0.37
N GLY A 558 -1.18 -19.95 -0.17
CA GLY A 558 -1.20 -21.39 -0.43
C GLY A 558 -1.30 -21.81 -1.91
N ARG A 559 -1.37 -20.86 -2.85
CA ARG A 559 -1.58 -21.16 -4.28
C ARG A 559 -0.36 -21.74 -4.98
N ALA A 560 -0.61 -22.36 -6.14
CA ALA A 560 0.41 -22.71 -7.11
C ALA A 560 0.71 -21.51 -8.04
N ALA A 561 1.99 -21.25 -8.31
CA ALA A 561 2.44 -20.29 -9.31
C ALA A 561 3.49 -20.90 -10.25
N ILE A 562 3.63 -20.37 -11.47
CA ILE A 562 4.63 -20.80 -12.46
C ILE A 562 5.50 -19.60 -12.84
N ILE A 563 6.83 -19.76 -12.85
CA ILE A 563 7.78 -18.72 -13.27
C ILE A 563 8.66 -19.25 -14.41
N LEU A 564 8.72 -18.50 -15.50
CA LEU A 564 9.60 -18.76 -16.64
C LEU A 564 10.76 -17.77 -16.64
N ALA A 565 12.00 -18.23 -16.62
CA ALA A 565 13.19 -17.37 -16.70
C ALA A 565 14.38 -18.12 -17.33
N GLY A 566 15.43 -17.39 -17.74
CA GLY A 566 16.71 -18.00 -18.13
C GLY A 566 17.59 -18.38 -16.94
N SER A 567 17.37 -17.76 -15.78
CA SER A 567 18.16 -17.91 -14.56
C SER A 567 17.37 -17.58 -13.29
N GLU A 568 17.85 -18.05 -12.13
CA GLU A 568 17.31 -17.67 -10.82
C GLU A 568 17.42 -16.16 -10.55
N SER A 569 18.48 -15.50 -11.07
CA SER A 569 18.71 -14.06 -10.91
C SER A 569 17.57 -13.23 -11.52
N GLU A 570 17.14 -13.56 -12.74
CA GLU A 570 16.01 -12.90 -13.44
C GLU A 570 14.67 -13.15 -12.72
N ALA A 571 14.50 -14.31 -12.07
CA ALA A 571 13.29 -14.68 -11.34
C ALA A 571 13.24 -14.16 -9.89
N SER A 572 14.38 -13.80 -9.29
CA SER A 572 14.56 -13.61 -7.85
C SER A 572 13.60 -12.60 -7.20
N ALA A 573 13.40 -11.43 -7.82
CA ALA A 573 12.48 -10.40 -7.32
C ALA A 573 11.01 -10.85 -7.39
N ALA A 574 10.63 -11.61 -8.43
CA ALA A 574 9.29 -12.18 -8.57
C ALA A 574 9.06 -13.34 -7.58
N LEU A 575 10.06 -14.20 -7.37
CA LEU A 575 10.06 -15.25 -6.35
C LEU A 575 9.81 -14.66 -4.95
N TYR A 576 10.54 -13.61 -4.58
CA TYR A 576 10.36 -12.95 -3.28
C TYR A 576 8.98 -12.28 -3.17
N ALA A 577 8.52 -11.58 -4.21
CA ALA A 577 7.19 -10.96 -4.22
C ALA A 577 6.07 -12.01 -4.02
N LEU A 578 6.12 -13.13 -4.74
CA LEU A 578 5.15 -14.22 -4.59
C LEU A 578 5.23 -14.88 -3.20
N ARG A 579 6.42 -15.10 -2.66
CA ARG A 579 6.60 -15.59 -1.28
C ARG A 579 6.02 -14.61 -0.24
N SER A 580 6.18 -13.29 -0.44
CA SER A 580 5.59 -12.26 0.43
C SER A 580 4.05 -12.18 0.37
N LEU A 581 3.44 -12.83 -0.62
CA LEU A 581 1.99 -13.02 -0.76
C LEU A 581 1.53 -14.42 -0.30
N GLY A 582 2.41 -15.19 0.34
CA GLY A 582 2.10 -16.51 0.90
C GLY A 582 1.91 -17.62 -0.15
N VAL A 583 2.39 -17.45 -1.39
CA VAL A 583 2.28 -18.47 -2.45
C VAL A 583 3.02 -19.74 -2.03
N GLY A 584 2.34 -20.87 -2.11
CA GLY A 584 2.75 -22.16 -1.55
C GLY A 584 3.71 -22.93 -2.46
N ALA A 585 3.20 -23.50 -3.54
CA ALA A 585 4.02 -24.20 -4.54
C ALA A 585 4.42 -23.24 -5.67
N ILE A 586 5.70 -23.16 -6.00
CA ILE A 586 6.17 -22.34 -7.12
C ILE A 586 7.00 -23.21 -8.06
N TYR A 587 6.55 -23.29 -9.31
CA TYR A 587 7.12 -24.13 -10.35
C TYR A 587 8.03 -23.33 -11.27
N THR A 588 9.25 -23.80 -11.55
CA THR A 588 10.23 -23.06 -12.36
C THR A 588 10.39 -23.67 -13.75
N VAL A 589 10.48 -22.82 -14.78
CA VAL A 589 10.72 -23.21 -16.17
C VAL A 589 11.96 -22.49 -16.68
N GLY A 590 12.89 -23.23 -17.29
CA GLY A 590 14.14 -22.72 -17.84
C GLY A 590 15.32 -22.69 -16.86
N PHE A 591 15.06 -22.66 -15.54
CA PHE A 591 16.09 -22.67 -14.50
C PHE A 591 15.76 -23.62 -13.33
N ARG A 592 16.80 -23.98 -12.58
CA ARG A 592 16.71 -24.53 -11.21
C ARG A 592 17.26 -23.50 -10.25
N ALA A 593 16.67 -23.39 -9.07
CA ALA A 593 17.15 -22.50 -8.01
C ALA A 593 18.13 -23.20 -7.07
N CYS A 594 19.10 -22.45 -6.57
CA CYS A 594 20.13 -22.89 -5.64
C CYS A 594 20.34 -21.91 -4.46
N GLY A 595 19.69 -20.74 -4.46
CA GLY A 595 19.83 -19.71 -3.42
C GLY A 595 18.83 -19.84 -2.26
N PRO A 596 18.74 -18.80 -1.40
CA PRO A 596 17.81 -18.79 -0.25
C PRO A 596 16.34 -18.99 -0.63
N LEU A 597 15.95 -18.61 -1.85
CA LEU A 597 14.59 -18.75 -2.38
C LEU A 597 14.29 -20.13 -2.96
N ALA A 598 15.28 -21.03 -3.05
CA ALA A 598 15.12 -22.37 -3.63
C ALA A 598 14.23 -23.32 -2.83
N ALA A 599 14.00 -23.04 -1.54
CA ALA A 599 13.14 -23.85 -0.69
C ALA A 599 11.70 -23.90 -1.24
N GLY A 600 11.20 -25.11 -1.49
CA GLY A 600 9.85 -25.33 -2.03
C GLY A 600 9.64 -24.85 -3.48
N LEU A 601 10.70 -24.87 -4.30
CA LEU A 601 10.60 -24.65 -5.76
C LEU A 601 10.70 -25.98 -6.53
N GLU A 602 9.78 -26.20 -7.47
CA GLU A 602 9.69 -27.43 -8.26
C GLU A 602 10.00 -27.17 -9.75
N PRO A 603 11.17 -27.60 -10.28
CA PRO A 603 11.49 -27.37 -11.69
C PRO A 603 10.68 -28.28 -12.63
N PHE A 604 10.02 -27.69 -13.62
CA PHE A 604 9.38 -28.41 -14.71
C PHE A 604 10.44 -29.03 -15.64
N THR A 605 10.76 -30.30 -15.39
CA THR A 605 11.71 -31.09 -16.18
C THR A 605 11.05 -31.91 -17.30
N SER A 606 9.72 -32.00 -17.33
CA SER A 606 8.98 -32.84 -18.28
C SER A 606 7.55 -32.34 -18.51
N LEU A 607 6.87 -32.85 -19.54
CA LEU A 607 5.44 -32.61 -19.76
C LEU A 607 4.57 -33.16 -18.61
N GLN A 608 5.00 -34.26 -17.98
CA GLN A 608 4.33 -34.81 -16.78
C GLN A 608 4.44 -33.87 -15.58
N SER A 609 5.50 -33.05 -15.49
CA SER A 609 5.63 -32.03 -14.45
C SER A 609 4.56 -30.94 -14.60
N VAL A 610 4.25 -30.54 -15.85
CA VAL A 610 3.17 -29.58 -16.16
C VAL A 610 1.82 -30.15 -15.71
N GLN A 611 1.53 -31.41 -16.03
CA GLN A 611 0.27 -32.08 -15.68
C GLN A 611 -0.02 -32.23 -14.18
N ARG A 612 0.96 -31.98 -13.29
CA ARG A 612 0.76 -32.00 -11.83
C ARG A 612 0.10 -30.74 -11.28
N VAL A 613 0.13 -29.64 -12.03
CA VAL A 613 -0.38 -28.35 -11.57
C VAL A 613 -1.75 -28.11 -12.19
N GLU A 614 -2.81 -28.64 -11.56
CA GLU A 614 -4.15 -28.61 -12.16
C GLU A 614 -4.62 -27.19 -12.51
N GLN A 615 -4.43 -26.23 -11.60
CA GLN A 615 -4.76 -24.82 -11.82
C GLN A 615 -3.73 -23.89 -11.11
N PRO A 616 -2.77 -23.29 -11.84
CA PRO A 616 -1.93 -22.22 -11.29
C PRO A 616 -2.74 -20.92 -11.16
N PHE A 617 -2.59 -20.21 -10.04
CA PHE A 617 -3.21 -18.90 -9.82
C PHE A 617 -2.38 -17.77 -10.46
N VAL A 618 -1.05 -17.91 -10.48
CA VAL A 618 -0.14 -16.92 -11.08
C VAL A 618 0.79 -17.56 -12.11
N MET A 619 1.05 -16.84 -13.20
CA MET A 619 2.14 -17.14 -14.12
C MET A 619 2.99 -15.88 -14.36
N VAL A 620 4.31 -15.99 -14.20
CA VAL A 620 5.26 -14.88 -14.41
C VAL A 620 6.24 -15.24 -15.52
N SER A 621 6.40 -14.34 -16.50
CA SER A 621 7.43 -14.45 -17.55
C SER A 621 8.54 -13.44 -17.29
N ALA A 622 9.69 -13.89 -16.79
CA ALA A 622 10.95 -13.13 -16.73
C ALA A 622 11.89 -13.58 -17.87
N LEU A 623 11.33 -13.85 -19.05
CA LEU A 623 12.07 -14.22 -20.26
C LEU A 623 12.58 -12.98 -20.99
N PRO A 624 13.72 -13.05 -21.69
CA PRO A 624 14.21 -11.96 -22.53
C PRO A 624 13.33 -11.80 -23.81
N PRO A 625 13.32 -10.62 -24.46
CA PRO A 625 12.39 -10.28 -25.55
C PRO A 625 12.34 -11.27 -26.72
N GLU A 626 13.45 -11.93 -27.03
CA GLU A 626 13.58 -12.90 -28.12
C GLU A 626 12.89 -14.24 -27.81
N LYS A 627 12.67 -14.51 -26.52
CA LYS A 627 12.06 -15.74 -25.98
C LYS A 627 10.62 -15.54 -25.48
N SER A 628 10.10 -14.32 -25.50
CA SER A 628 8.74 -13.94 -25.04
C SER A 628 7.60 -14.85 -25.54
N LEU A 629 7.69 -15.38 -26.77
CA LEU A 629 6.69 -16.33 -27.31
C LEU A 629 6.55 -17.65 -26.50
N LEU A 630 7.59 -18.07 -25.78
CA LEU A 630 7.65 -19.42 -25.18
C LEU A 630 6.63 -19.64 -24.04
N VAL A 631 6.06 -18.58 -23.48
CA VAL A 631 5.01 -18.67 -22.45
C VAL A 631 3.61 -18.95 -23.01
N GLN A 632 3.36 -18.58 -24.29
CA GLN A 632 2.02 -18.67 -24.89
C GLN A 632 1.40 -20.08 -24.90
N PRO A 633 2.15 -21.20 -25.09
CA PRO A 633 1.59 -22.54 -25.00
C PRO A 633 1.05 -22.86 -23.60
N LEU A 634 1.71 -22.41 -22.54
CA LEU A 634 1.26 -22.63 -21.16
C LEU A 634 0.04 -21.77 -20.81
N LEU A 635 0.01 -20.50 -21.25
CA LEU A 635 -1.16 -19.63 -21.09
C LEU A 635 -2.42 -20.23 -21.74
N ARG A 636 -2.27 -20.82 -22.93
CA ARG A 636 -3.36 -21.51 -23.66
C ARG A 636 -3.74 -22.86 -23.04
N HIS A 637 -2.78 -23.59 -22.47
CA HIS A 637 -3.03 -24.85 -21.77
C HIS A 637 -3.87 -24.63 -20.51
N TYR A 638 -3.48 -23.67 -19.67
CA TYR A 638 -4.15 -23.31 -18.42
C TYR A 638 -5.28 -22.29 -18.59
N ARG A 639 -5.81 -22.12 -19.81
CA ARG A 639 -6.91 -21.20 -20.10
C ARG A 639 -8.12 -21.46 -19.21
N THR A 640 -8.88 -20.42 -18.91
CA THR A 640 -10.14 -20.57 -18.15
C THR A 640 -11.22 -21.11 -19.08
N THR A 641 -11.59 -22.38 -18.90
CA THR A 641 -12.76 -22.98 -19.56
C THR A 641 -14.03 -22.53 -18.82
N GLY A 642 -14.98 -21.93 -19.55
CA GLY A 642 -16.24 -21.39 -19.00
C GLY A 642 -17.25 -22.45 -18.54
N ARG A 643 -16.79 -23.48 -17.83
CA ARG A 643 -17.58 -24.59 -17.25
C ARG A 643 -17.09 -24.97 -15.84
N THR A 644 -16.38 -24.09 -15.15
CA THR A 644 -16.07 -24.23 -13.72
C THR A 644 -17.38 -24.18 -12.91
N SER A 645 -17.73 -25.29 -12.26
CA SER A 645 -18.90 -25.34 -11.38
C SER A 645 -18.66 -24.47 -10.13
N PRO A 646 -19.63 -23.65 -9.67
CA PRO A 646 -19.40 -22.64 -8.62
C PRO A 646 -18.78 -23.18 -7.32
N ALA A 647 -19.24 -24.36 -6.90
CA ALA A 647 -19.02 -24.88 -5.55
C ALA A 647 -17.62 -25.50 -5.27
N ALA A 648 -16.72 -25.59 -6.27
CA ALA A 648 -15.48 -26.39 -6.12
C ALA A 648 -14.21 -25.80 -6.75
N ALA A 649 -14.31 -24.88 -7.71
CA ALA A 649 -13.16 -24.24 -8.34
C ALA A 649 -12.91 -22.84 -7.74
N THR A 650 -11.64 -22.46 -7.62
CA THR A 650 -11.27 -21.17 -7.01
C THR A 650 -11.02 -20.12 -8.07
N CYS A 651 -11.73 -19.00 -8.00
CA CYS A 651 -11.79 -17.97 -9.05
C CYS A 651 -10.50 -17.13 -9.15
N GLY A 652 -10.29 -16.51 -10.31
CA GLY A 652 -9.16 -15.60 -10.60
C GLY A 652 -7.90 -16.30 -11.13
N LYS A 653 -7.17 -15.61 -12.03
CA LYS A 653 -5.83 -15.99 -12.52
C LYS A 653 -5.07 -14.75 -12.97
N VAL A 654 -3.77 -14.68 -12.67
CA VAL A 654 -2.91 -13.52 -12.93
C VAL A 654 -1.69 -13.87 -13.77
N TYR A 655 -1.51 -13.19 -14.91
CA TYR A 655 -0.31 -13.25 -15.73
C TYR A 655 0.51 -11.95 -15.58
N LEU A 656 1.82 -12.09 -15.42
CA LEU A 656 2.74 -10.97 -15.29
C LEU A 656 3.90 -11.11 -16.28
N ASP A 657 3.97 -10.21 -17.26
CA ASP A 657 5.02 -10.19 -18.27
C ASP A 657 6.15 -9.24 -17.89
N LEU A 658 7.19 -9.76 -17.25
CA LEU A 658 8.41 -9.02 -16.91
C LEU A 658 9.41 -8.92 -18.09
N THR A 659 9.02 -9.36 -19.29
CA THR A 659 9.84 -9.21 -20.51
C THR A 659 10.21 -7.74 -20.72
N GLY A 660 11.50 -7.43 -20.75
CA GLY A 660 12.00 -6.05 -20.90
C GLY A 660 11.58 -5.33 -22.21
N ALA A 661 11.95 -4.05 -22.31
CA ALA A 661 11.78 -3.27 -23.52
C ALA A 661 12.75 -3.75 -24.61
N GLY A 662 12.25 -3.97 -25.82
CA GLY A 662 13.02 -4.48 -26.95
C GLY A 662 12.11 -4.96 -28.10
N ALA A 663 12.71 -5.51 -29.15
CA ALA A 663 11.99 -6.06 -30.31
C ALA A 663 11.32 -7.41 -29.97
N ARG A 664 10.23 -7.36 -29.19
CA ARG A 664 9.45 -8.54 -28.79
C ARG A 664 8.88 -9.27 -30.01
N LYS A 665 8.72 -10.59 -29.87
CA LYS A 665 8.00 -11.41 -30.85
C LYS A 665 6.62 -11.76 -30.30
N GLY A 666 5.58 -11.30 -31.01
CA GLY A 666 4.19 -11.50 -30.62
C GLY A 666 3.81 -10.78 -29.32
N ASP A 667 2.60 -11.08 -28.85
CA ASP A 667 1.98 -10.46 -27.67
C ASP A 667 1.58 -11.56 -26.66
N PRO A 668 2.37 -11.78 -25.59
CA PRO A 668 1.99 -12.68 -24.50
C PRO A 668 0.82 -12.16 -23.65
N VAL A 669 0.68 -10.85 -23.50
CA VAL A 669 -0.33 -10.20 -22.64
C VAL A 669 -1.73 -10.37 -23.25
N GLY A 670 -1.91 -10.01 -24.52
CA GLY A 670 -3.17 -10.24 -25.23
C GLY A 670 -3.53 -11.72 -25.37
N VAL A 671 -2.55 -12.62 -25.46
CA VAL A 671 -2.77 -14.07 -25.42
C VAL A 671 -3.20 -14.57 -24.04
N ALA A 672 -2.71 -13.96 -22.95
CA ALA A 672 -3.18 -14.25 -21.60
C ALA A 672 -4.63 -13.76 -21.40
N VAL A 673 -4.94 -12.52 -21.78
CA VAL A 673 -6.31 -11.97 -21.73
C VAL A 673 -7.28 -12.84 -22.53
N GLY A 674 -6.93 -13.18 -23.78
CA GLY A 674 -7.71 -14.08 -24.64
C GLY A 674 -7.80 -15.53 -24.14
N ALA A 675 -7.04 -15.91 -23.11
CA ALA A 675 -7.12 -17.19 -22.42
C ALA A 675 -7.84 -17.10 -21.05
N GLY A 676 -8.37 -15.93 -20.68
CA GLY A 676 -9.10 -15.72 -19.43
C GLY A 676 -8.19 -15.53 -18.20
N TRP A 677 -7.10 -14.79 -18.39
CA TRP A 677 -6.21 -14.30 -17.31
C TRP A 677 -6.36 -12.77 -17.18
N THR A 678 -6.33 -12.25 -15.95
CA THR A 678 -5.97 -10.84 -15.72
C THR A 678 -4.48 -10.70 -15.99
N ALA A 679 -4.05 -9.75 -16.82
CA ALA A 679 -2.68 -9.70 -17.34
C ALA A 679 -2.08 -8.30 -17.25
N TYR A 680 -0.82 -8.23 -16.80
CA TYR A 680 -0.04 -6.99 -16.69
C TYR A 680 1.30 -7.12 -17.42
N GLY A 681 1.85 -6.00 -17.90
CA GLY A 681 3.17 -5.92 -18.49
C GLY A 681 4.24 -5.39 -17.53
N ILE A 682 5.47 -5.30 -18.06
CA ILE A 682 6.62 -4.69 -17.37
C ILE A 682 6.42 -3.18 -17.12
N GLU A 683 5.52 -2.53 -17.85
CA GLU A 683 5.30 -1.09 -17.79
C GLU A 683 4.54 -0.70 -16.51
N GLU A 684 3.50 -1.46 -16.14
CA GLU A 684 2.83 -1.34 -14.84
C GLU A 684 3.81 -1.61 -13.69
N VAL A 685 4.66 -2.64 -13.82
CA VAL A 685 5.69 -2.97 -12.83
C VAL A 685 6.75 -1.86 -12.72
N THR A 686 7.16 -1.26 -13.83
CA THR A 686 8.15 -0.17 -13.84
C THR A 686 7.55 1.12 -13.28
N ALA A 687 6.29 1.42 -13.55
CA ALA A 687 5.58 2.54 -12.91
C ALA A 687 5.53 2.36 -11.39
N TRP A 688 5.09 1.21 -10.87
CA TRP A 688 5.12 0.94 -9.43
C TRP A 688 6.54 0.91 -8.84
N THR A 689 7.52 0.33 -9.55
CA THR A 689 8.94 0.34 -9.12
C THR A 689 9.47 1.76 -9.03
N THR A 690 9.02 2.68 -9.89
CA THR A 690 9.37 4.11 -9.82
C THR A 690 8.75 4.81 -8.62
N VAL A 691 7.48 4.54 -8.31
CA VAL A 691 6.83 5.01 -7.07
C VAL A 691 7.63 4.56 -5.84
N GLU A 692 8.00 3.28 -5.78
CA GLU A 692 8.78 2.71 -4.68
C GLU A 692 10.21 3.25 -4.62
N THR A 693 10.83 3.54 -5.76
CA THR A 693 12.18 4.15 -5.84
C THR A 693 12.13 5.60 -5.33
N LEU A 694 11.09 6.38 -5.67
CA LEU A 694 10.88 7.73 -5.14
C LEU A 694 10.64 7.72 -3.62
N ARG A 695 9.79 6.80 -3.13
CA ARG A 695 9.56 6.58 -1.69
C ARG A 695 10.87 6.25 -0.96
N LEU A 696 11.69 5.35 -1.51
CA LEU A 696 12.98 4.94 -0.92
C LEU A 696 14.06 6.04 -0.95
N LEU A 697 14.18 6.81 -2.03
CA LEU A 697 15.26 7.78 -2.21
C LEU A 697 14.98 9.14 -1.57
N VAL A 698 13.73 9.61 -1.56
CA VAL A 698 13.37 10.96 -1.09
C VAL A 698 12.19 11.01 -0.11
N GLY A 699 11.58 9.87 0.23
CA GLY A 699 10.44 9.82 1.16
C GLY A 699 9.15 10.44 0.63
N GLN A 700 9.13 10.93 -0.62
CA GLN A 700 7.96 11.52 -1.24
C GLN A 700 7.08 10.45 -1.87
N ASN A 701 5.78 10.71 -1.86
CA ASN A 701 4.78 9.85 -2.48
C ASN A 701 4.26 10.50 -3.77
N VAL A 702 4.08 9.70 -4.82
CA VAL A 702 3.63 10.16 -6.14
C VAL A 702 2.58 9.16 -6.63
N PRO A 703 1.38 9.59 -7.07
CA PRO A 703 0.34 8.69 -7.53
C PRO A 703 0.78 7.80 -8.70
N PHE A 704 0.41 6.51 -8.64
CA PHE A 704 0.77 5.53 -9.68
C PHE A 704 0.30 5.98 -11.08
N ASP A 705 -0.92 6.50 -11.19
CA ASP A 705 -1.47 6.89 -12.49
C ASP A 705 -0.77 8.13 -13.07
N PHE A 706 -0.31 9.07 -12.22
CA PHE A 706 0.62 10.14 -12.64
C PHE A 706 1.93 9.58 -13.22
N VAL A 707 2.57 8.60 -12.56
CA VAL A 707 3.79 7.94 -13.07
C VAL A 707 3.51 7.21 -14.40
N ARG A 708 2.37 6.51 -14.50
CA ARG A 708 1.95 5.78 -15.70
C ARG A 708 1.72 6.71 -16.88
N MET A 709 1.00 7.81 -16.68
CA MET A 709 0.78 8.84 -17.70
C MET A 709 2.10 9.47 -18.17
N ALA A 710 2.96 9.89 -17.23
CA ALA A 710 4.24 10.51 -17.55
C ALA A 710 5.25 9.55 -18.22
N SER A 711 5.07 8.24 -18.06
CA SER A 711 5.82 7.20 -18.78
C SER A 711 5.40 7.05 -20.25
N GLY A 712 4.43 7.83 -20.73
CA GLY A 712 4.09 7.95 -22.15
C GLY A 712 2.87 7.15 -22.61
N ARG A 713 2.05 6.61 -21.70
CA ARG A 713 0.79 5.93 -22.05
C ARG A 713 -0.41 6.50 -21.31
N ILE A 714 -1.31 7.14 -22.07
CA ILE A 714 -2.68 7.40 -21.65
C ILE A 714 -3.53 6.22 -22.14
N TYR A 715 -3.94 5.35 -21.22
CA TYR A 715 -5.15 4.56 -21.43
C TYR A 715 -6.31 5.36 -20.86
N LEU A 716 -7.29 5.68 -21.71
CA LEU A 716 -8.62 6.08 -21.25
C LEU A 716 -9.25 4.89 -20.50
N PRO A 717 -10.05 5.15 -19.44
CA PRO A 717 -10.66 4.10 -18.61
C PRO A 717 -11.73 3.28 -19.35
#